data_AF-A0A7V3VJL3-F1
#
_entry.id   AF-A0A7V3VJL3-F1
#
_cell.length_a   1.000
_cell.length_b   1.000
_cell.length_c   1.000
_cell.angle_alpha   90.00
_cell.angle_beta   90.00
_cell.angle_gamma   90.00
#
_symmetry.space_group_name_H-M   'P 1'
#
loop_
_entity.id
_entity.type
_entity.pdbx_description
1 polymer ?
#
loop_
_entity_poly.entity_id
_entity_poly.type
_entity_poly.pdbx_seq_one_letter_code
_entity_poly.pdbx_strand_id
1 'polypeptide(L)'
;MKRFLWVGMLLLLWRPAAAQQPLDKREAMRFGLRVPPQAWSAMEEALEAEPCDPALPLGVTLDIPASWAGRPDWPALERAAAAVGADHARLTIATEMPDHSRDQFLATLSERMGSKATALELSLTPSLAEELSREGTAAEALSIKRWLALLRGRSRAVVLLGDLSTELASVLSPLYAESLSAYVDGYAAGPFAADQLLPTQVPRFIQEHQLGAELLLHLPAVHTAIAAQLLVLAAGDRGATWSDVGGDSPATIWRALCTLRSDLPRAMGPGYATEATSLAGASGPRTDIDLINLLDPDTMVQGIVLAPTRPHSAEGTLDLHLPTLDLASPKLLPLPSGTSFPIEAIPDLGKRETVLKVPWKGSPVLLLFDRRRSALVGEQHISVVGSYHLPVEVILARNQAVQEEQNQFLKNYTAKARVQYHFQMPGGTGQLPVTFLNDFFYSKQGGSAWVQRQMLLGGLPWKGRIPELPIIQPAEANTLPMALTLGHDYQYRYIGQRDIHGRVCYEVGFKPAPHAKGNLYEGRAWVDSHSFLKIKMEVRLAHQEPPQVSNQETDYYAPYKDADGRTYWLLSRVEGLQIFSMGPVTLNARREVTFSGFMVNNPRFAELYKTAEASHDQILQETSSGYRYLVHHSDGSRTLRMNPKHSWFLGVAGLYHDPGFSNTLPLVGAEYFNSNWMHTNAQMQIFASGALNTVILSKVRLWPKVDGEVHGTFFLIPMLDRVYRNGQEDRGERLKHLDESVSGSLGWRMTPATKLAFVLSVSYRGFRQSSFTSPLFSMPSNHFNFGGGLDFTGAWGGFSMEATWEVHHRTQWHRWGLPGLEDEDSLARDYRLWSLAVSQNFSLTGTQKVALGLTWLDGERLDRFSRYQFTWMGPQSLAGFSGSGVRFERGSIGTFSYTFNLADVVHLGLSVQRARVQIDRLQGPWQDHTGVGLLAAVGGPAHTYITASIGYALHSDIPAVKGQRVVFLRIWKLF
;
A
#
# COMPACT_ATOMS: atom_id res chain seq x y z
N MET A 1 61.88 -22.35 -7.66
CA MET A 1 62.27 -22.71 -6.26
C MET A 1 62.13 -21.57 -5.25
N LYS A 2 62.39 -20.29 -5.55
CA LYS A 2 62.00 -19.13 -4.69
C LYS A 2 60.48 -18.97 -4.44
N ARG A 3 59.64 -19.83 -5.05
CA ARG A 3 58.17 -19.71 -5.15
C ARG A 3 57.39 -20.42 -4.02
N PHE A 4 57.98 -21.42 -3.36
CA PHE A 4 57.35 -22.08 -2.19
C PHE A 4 57.44 -21.24 -0.90
N LEU A 5 58.43 -20.34 -0.82
CA LEU A 5 58.68 -19.49 0.35
C LEU A 5 57.50 -18.57 0.69
N TRP A 6 56.69 -18.19 -0.30
CA TRP A 6 55.61 -17.21 -0.14
C TRP A 6 54.36 -17.78 0.56
N VAL A 7 53.96 -19.03 0.29
CA VAL A 7 52.74 -19.63 0.87
C VAL A 7 52.93 -19.97 2.35
N GLY A 8 54.11 -20.48 2.74
CA GLY A 8 54.45 -20.76 4.14
C GLY A 8 54.57 -19.48 4.99
N MET A 9 55.00 -18.36 4.39
CA MET A 9 55.07 -17.06 5.07
C MET A 9 53.69 -16.39 5.20
N LEU A 10 52.81 -16.58 4.20
CA LEU A 10 51.39 -16.20 4.22
C LEU A 10 50.61 -16.87 5.37
N LEU A 11 50.81 -18.17 5.57
CA LEU A 11 50.18 -18.93 6.67
C LEU A 11 50.58 -18.40 8.06
N LEU A 12 51.83 -17.97 8.21
CA LEU A 12 52.37 -17.39 9.46
C LEU A 12 51.89 -15.95 9.71
N LEU A 13 51.67 -15.17 8.65
CA LEU A 13 51.22 -13.78 8.76
C LEU A 13 49.72 -13.68 9.02
N TRP A 14 48.91 -14.65 8.61
CA TRP A 14 47.48 -14.69 8.91
C TRP A 14 47.24 -15.23 10.35
N ARG A 15 46.81 -14.39 11.30
CA ARG A 15 46.31 -14.78 12.64
C ARG A 15 45.16 -13.84 13.08
N PRO A 16 43.91 -14.31 13.20
CA PRO A 16 42.83 -13.54 13.82
C PRO A 16 42.81 -13.71 15.34
N ALA A 17 42.24 -12.71 16.02
CA ALA A 17 41.80 -12.82 17.41
C ALA A 17 40.64 -13.84 17.49
N ALA A 18 40.67 -14.70 18.51
CA ALA A 18 39.72 -15.79 18.72
C ALA A 18 38.26 -15.32 18.68
N ALA A 19 37.55 -15.60 17.58
CA ALA A 19 36.11 -15.44 17.49
C ALA A 19 35.44 -16.82 17.67
N GLN A 20 34.86 -17.03 18.85
CA GLN A 20 34.05 -18.22 19.16
C GLN A 20 32.68 -18.11 18.48
N GLN A 21 32.52 -18.67 17.28
CA GLN A 21 31.19 -18.92 16.70
C GLN A 21 30.64 -20.29 17.16
N PRO A 22 29.34 -20.36 17.52
CA PRO A 22 28.68 -21.62 17.91
C PRO A 22 28.56 -22.60 16.72
N LEU A 23 28.59 -23.91 17.03
CA LEU A 23 28.61 -25.02 16.05
C LEU A 23 27.43 -24.97 15.05
N ASP A 24 26.22 -24.65 15.50
CA ASP A 24 24.99 -24.63 14.67
C ASP A 24 24.92 -23.47 13.66
N LYS A 25 25.90 -22.56 13.64
CA LYS A 25 25.95 -21.40 12.73
C LYS A 25 27.16 -21.40 11.79
N ARG A 26 27.98 -22.45 11.76
CA ARG A 26 29.14 -22.51 10.86
C ARG A 26 28.67 -22.82 9.45
N GLU A 27 28.78 -21.83 8.57
CA GLU A 27 28.54 -22.04 7.14
C GLU A 27 29.67 -22.89 6.54
N ALA A 28 29.31 -23.77 5.61
CA ALA A 28 30.27 -24.55 4.83
C ALA A 28 31.26 -23.61 4.12
N MET A 29 32.53 -24.01 4.03
CA MET A 29 33.54 -23.29 3.26
C MET A 29 33.16 -23.31 1.77
N ARG A 30 32.96 -22.13 1.19
CA ARG A 30 32.69 -21.96 -0.23
C ARG A 30 33.84 -21.20 -0.86
N PHE A 31 34.29 -21.65 -2.02
CA PHE A 31 35.42 -21.04 -2.69
C PHE A 31 35.31 -21.07 -4.19
N GLY A 32 36.10 -20.23 -4.86
CA GLY A 32 35.99 -20.05 -6.29
C GLY A 32 37.25 -19.52 -6.95
N LEU A 33 37.11 -19.26 -8.23
CA LEU A 33 38.15 -18.70 -9.07
C LEU A 33 37.79 -17.28 -9.47
N ARG A 34 38.74 -16.35 -9.32
CA ARG A 34 38.63 -15.00 -9.86
C ARG A 34 39.34 -14.93 -11.22
N VAL A 35 38.60 -14.52 -12.25
CA VAL A 35 39.06 -14.57 -13.64
C VAL A 35 39.10 -13.18 -14.23
N PRO A 36 40.32 -12.68 -14.58
CA PRO A 36 40.45 -11.39 -15.21
C PRO A 36 40.01 -11.45 -16.69
N PRO A 37 39.66 -10.31 -17.31
CA PRO A 37 39.10 -10.24 -18.66
C PRO A 37 39.91 -10.95 -19.74
N GLN A 38 41.24 -10.80 -19.70
CA GLN A 38 42.15 -11.43 -20.67
C GLN A 38 42.12 -12.97 -20.64
N ALA A 39 41.54 -13.57 -19.60
CA ALA A 39 41.49 -15.01 -19.42
C ALA A 39 40.07 -15.60 -19.54
N TRP A 40 39.05 -14.81 -19.87
CA TRP A 40 37.68 -15.30 -20.03
C TRP A 40 37.57 -16.41 -21.09
N SER A 41 38.20 -16.26 -22.25
CA SER A 41 38.14 -17.28 -23.31
C SER A 41 38.87 -18.57 -22.93
N ALA A 42 40.04 -18.45 -22.28
CA ALA A 42 40.79 -19.61 -21.79
C ALA A 42 40.04 -20.35 -20.67
N MET A 43 39.23 -19.63 -19.90
CA MET A 43 38.35 -20.22 -18.88
C MET A 43 37.13 -20.91 -19.50
N GLU A 44 36.52 -20.30 -20.51
CA GLU A 44 35.41 -20.89 -21.29
C GLU A 44 35.81 -22.25 -21.86
N GLU A 45 36.94 -22.32 -22.57
CA GLU A 45 37.47 -23.58 -23.11
C GLU A 45 37.74 -24.64 -22.02
N ALA A 46 38.15 -24.21 -20.83
CA ALA A 46 38.45 -25.11 -19.73
C ALA A 46 37.18 -25.68 -19.08
N LEU A 47 36.14 -24.86 -18.89
CA LEU A 47 34.84 -25.28 -18.37
C LEU A 47 34.16 -26.28 -19.31
N GLU A 48 34.25 -26.06 -20.63
CA GLU A 48 33.69 -26.99 -21.62
C GLU A 48 34.44 -28.34 -21.67
N ALA A 49 35.77 -28.32 -21.52
CA ALA A 49 36.59 -29.52 -21.65
C ALA A 49 36.50 -30.45 -20.43
N GLU A 50 36.39 -29.89 -19.22
CA GLU A 50 36.40 -30.63 -17.96
C GLU A 50 35.36 -30.04 -16.97
N PRO A 51 34.06 -30.33 -17.17
CA PRO A 51 33.00 -29.78 -16.35
C PRO A 51 33.08 -30.34 -14.92
N CYS A 52 32.87 -29.46 -13.94
CA CYS A 52 32.81 -29.86 -12.54
C CYS A 52 31.41 -30.31 -12.16
N ASP A 53 31.26 -31.09 -11.07
CA ASP A 53 29.92 -31.48 -10.60
C ASP A 53 29.13 -30.21 -10.19
N PRO A 54 28.01 -29.90 -10.87
CA PRO A 54 27.23 -28.70 -10.64
C PRO A 54 26.62 -28.62 -9.24
N ALA A 55 26.59 -29.73 -8.49
CA ALA A 55 26.14 -29.75 -7.10
C ALA A 55 27.21 -29.27 -6.10
N LEU A 56 28.45 -29.04 -6.53
CA LEU A 56 29.53 -28.58 -5.66
C LEU A 56 29.45 -27.07 -5.43
N PRO A 57 29.69 -26.58 -4.20
CA PRO A 57 29.60 -25.16 -3.87
C PRO A 57 30.86 -24.39 -4.32
N LEU A 58 31.05 -24.29 -5.65
CA LEU A 58 32.10 -23.52 -6.31
C LEU A 58 31.53 -22.24 -6.93
N GLY A 59 32.38 -21.25 -7.10
CA GLY A 59 32.02 -20.00 -7.77
C GLY A 59 33.07 -19.51 -8.75
N VAL A 60 32.65 -18.65 -9.67
CA VAL A 60 33.51 -17.90 -10.56
C VAL A 60 33.17 -16.43 -10.42
N THR A 61 34.19 -15.62 -10.14
CA THR A 61 34.13 -14.16 -10.14
C THR A 61 34.72 -13.67 -11.45
N LEU A 62 33.91 -13.01 -12.27
CA LEU A 62 34.36 -12.36 -13.51
C LEU A 62 34.59 -10.87 -13.23
N ASP A 63 35.85 -10.45 -13.30
CA ASP A 63 36.23 -9.05 -13.12
C ASP A 63 35.96 -8.29 -14.41
N ILE A 64 35.22 -7.18 -14.36
CA ILE A 64 35.07 -6.24 -15.47
C ILE A 64 36.29 -5.32 -15.50
N PRO A 65 36.97 -5.11 -16.65
CA PRO A 65 38.15 -4.27 -16.69
C PRO A 65 37.79 -2.80 -16.47
N ALA A 66 38.64 -2.08 -15.75
CA ALA A 66 38.55 -0.62 -15.58
C ALA A 66 38.42 0.15 -16.91
N SER A 67 38.95 -0.39 -18.01
CA SER A 67 38.88 0.20 -19.36
C SER A 67 37.48 0.20 -19.99
N TRP A 68 36.51 -0.55 -19.45
CA TRP A 68 35.14 -0.59 -19.96
C TRP A 68 34.32 0.68 -19.70
N ALA A 69 34.83 1.61 -18.89
CA ALA A 69 34.21 2.91 -18.62
C ALA A 69 33.89 3.74 -19.89
N GLY A 70 34.52 3.44 -21.04
CA GLY A 70 34.25 4.12 -22.31
C GLY A 70 33.62 3.26 -23.43
N ARG A 71 33.85 1.94 -23.44
CA ARG A 71 33.33 0.99 -24.47
C ARG A 71 33.20 -0.43 -23.89
N PRO A 72 32.03 -0.79 -23.32
CA PRO A 72 31.82 -2.14 -22.78
C PRO A 72 31.70 -3.20 -23.87
N ASP A 73 32.31 -4.37 -23.67
CA ASP A 73 32.16 -5.55 -24.56
C ASP A 73 31.15 -6.54 -23.97
N TRP A 74 29.87 -6.14 -24.01
CA TRP A 74 28.76 -6.96 -23.51
C TRP A 74 28.74 -8.39 -24.10
N PRO A 75 28.98 -8.61 -25.41
CA PRO A 75 29.03 -9.97 -25.97
C PRO A 75 30.10 -10.87 -25.35
N ALA A 76 31.27 -10.34 -24.98
CA ALA A 76 32.29 -11.14 -24.30
C ALA A 76 31.85 -11.56 -22.88
N LEU A 77 31.32 -10.61 -22.10
CA LEU A 77 30.82 -10.90 -20.74
C LEU A 77 29.63 -11.86 -20.76
N GLU A 78 28.67 -11.66 -21.67
CA GLU A 78 27.49 -12.52 -21.76
C GLU A 78 27.84 -13.95 -22.16
N ARG A 79 28.88 -14.16 -22.99
CA ARG A 79 29.41 -15.49 -23.33
C ARG A 79 30.11 -16.13 -22.13
N ALA A 80 31.04 -15.43 -21.49
CA ALA A 80 31.74 -15.93 -20.31
C ALA A 80 30.76 -16.28 -19.17
N ALA A 81 29.76 -15.44 -18.93
CA ALA A 81 28.72 -15.69 -17.94
C ALA A 81 27.82 -16.89 -18.29
N ALA A 82 27.52 -17.10 -19.58
CA ALA A 82 26.76 -18.26 -20.01
C ALA A 82 27.54 -19.57 -19.80
N ALA A 83 28.86 -19.56 -20.06
CA ALA A 83 29.73 -20.71 -19.80
C ALA A 83 29.75 -21.08 -18.30
N VAL A 84 29.89 -20.09 -17.41
CA VAL A 84 29.82 -20.33 -15.96
C VAL A 84 28.43 -20.81 -15.53
N GLY A 85 27.37 -20.20 -16.07
CA GLY A 85 25.99 -20.56 -15.74
C GLY A 85 25.61 -21.99 -16.16
N ALA A 86 26.20 -22.51 -17.24
CA ALA A 86 26.01 -23.89 -17.67
C ALA A 86 26.60 -24.92 -16.69
N ASP A 87 27.68 -24.55 -16.00
CA ASP A 87 28.32 -25.37 -14.96
C ASP A 87 27.65 -25.23 -13.58
N HIS A 88 26.56 -24.44 -13.48
CA HIS A 88 25.80 -24.16 -12.25
C HIS A 88 26.63 -23.62 -11.07
N ALA A 89 27.85 -23.13 -11.32
CA ALA A 89 28.65 -22.46 -10.31
C ALA A 89 28.02 -21.11 -9.92
N ARG A 90 28.28 -20.64 -8.70
CA ARG A 90 27.96 -19.25 -8.32
C ARG A 90 28.68 -18.30 -9.29
N LEU A 91 27.93 -17.44 -9.97
CA LEU A 91 28.48 -16.38 -10.82
C LEU A 91 28.45 -15.04 -10.08
N THR A 92 29.63 -14.49 -9.81
CA THR A 92 29.80 -13.12 -9.33
C THR A 92 30.33 -12.26 -10.48
N ILE A 93 29.69 -11.12 -10.75
CA ILE A 93 30.24 -10.11 -11.68
C ILE A 93 30.77 -8.97 -10.84
N ALA A 94 32.09 -8.79 -10.83
CA ALA A 94 32.76 -7.74 -10.07
C ALA A 94 33.14 -6.60 -10.99
N THR A 95 32.81 -5.36 -10.61
CA THR A 95 33.17 -4.18 -11.36
C THR A 95 33.66 -3.07 -10.45
N GLU A 96 34.74 -2.41 -10.86
CA GLU A 96 35.10 -1.11 -10.32
C GLU A 96 34.10 -0.06 -10.80
N MET A 97 33.88 0.99 -10.00
CA MET A 97 33.04 2.12 -10.40
C MET A 97 33.64 2.83 -11.63
N PRO A 98 32.90 3.00 -12.74
CA PRO A 98 33.44 3.66 -13.93
C PRO A 98 33.54 5.19 -13.75
N ASP A 99 34.54 5.81 -14.38
CA ASP A 99 34.76 7.27 -14.31
C ASP A 99 33.73 8.08 -15.09
N HIS A 100 33.10 7.49 -16.12
CA HIS A 100 32.13 8.15 -16.99
C HIS A 100 30.84 7.34 -17.11
N SER A 101 29.69 8.02 -17.19
CA SER A 101 28.36 7.41 -17.41
C SER A 101 27.92 6.34 -16.38
N ARG A 102 28.37 6.49 -15.11
CA ARG A 102 28.12 5.59 -13.96
C ARG A 102 26.73 4.96 -13.96
N ASP A 103 25.70 5.80 -13.96
CA ASP A 103 24.32 5.31 -13.83
C ASP A 103 23.85 4.48 -15.03
N GLN A 104 24.22 4.88 -16.24
CA GLN A 104 23.82 4.18 -17.46
C GLN A 104 24.51 2.82 -17.55
N PHE A 105 25.80 2.77 -17.18
CA PHE A 105 26.55 1.54 -17.13
C PHE A 105 25.93 0.55 -16.12
N LEU A 106 25.68 0.99 -14.89
CA LEU A 106 25.12 0.15 -13.83
C LEU A 106 23.70 -0.34 -14.16
N ALA A 107 22.84 0.52 -14.72
CA ALA A 107 21.51 0.12 -15.16
C ALA A 107 21.57 -0.92 -16.30
N THR A 108 22.48 -0.74 -17.25
CA THR A 108 22.66 -1.69 -18.38
C THR A 108 23.24 -3.02 -17.89
N LEU A 109 24.19 -2.97 -16.95
CA LEU A 109 24.75 -4.16 -16.31
C LEU A 109 23.67 -4.94 -15.58
N SER A 110 22.84 -4.27 -14.77
CA SER A 110 21.70 -4.88 -14.08
C SER A 110 20.70 -5.51 -15.05
N GLU A 111 20.37 -4.81 -16.14
CA GLU A 111 19.41 -5.30 -17.15
C GLU A 111 19.92 -6.56 -17.87
N ARG A 112 21.21 -6.62 -18.21
CA ARG A 112 21.80 -7.74 -18.97
C ARG A 112 22.19 -8.92 -18.09
N MET A 113 22.70 -8.64 -16.89
CA MET A 113 23.30 -9.64 -16.00
C MET A 113 22.42 -10.00 -14.81
N GLY A 114 21.44 -9.19 -14.42
CA GLY A 114 20.70 -9.39 -13.17
C GLY A 114 19.85 -10.67 -13.07
N SER A 115 19.53 -11.29 -14.20
CA SER A 115 18.87 -12.61 -14.24
C SER A 115 19.85 -13.79 -14.38
N LYS A 116 21.11 -13.50 -14.73
CA LYS A 116 22.16 -14.50 -15.01
C LYS A 116 23.16 -14.64 -13.86
N ALA A 117 23.48 -13.53 -13.20
CA ALA A 117 24.42 -13.47 -12.08
C ALA A 117 23.73 -13.84 -10.76
N THR A 118 24.48 -14.51 -9.89
CA THR A 118 24.06 -14.77 -8.50
C THR A 118 24.51 -13.67 -7.54
N ALA A 119 25.60 -12.97 -7.86
CA ALA A 119 26.06 -11.79 -7.13
C ALA A 119 26.58 -10.71 -8.11
N LEU A 120 26.35 -9.45 -7.74
CA LEU A 120 26.88 -8.27 -8.43
C LEU A 120 27.70 -7.50 -7.42
N GLU A 121 28.99 -7.35 -7.68
CA GLU A 121 29.90 -6.62 -6.81
C GLU A 121 30.27 -5.28 -7.44
N LEU A 122 30.20 -4.24 -6.62
CA LEU A 122 30.59 -2.88 -6.97
C LEU A 122 31.71 -2.40 -6.06
N SER A 123 32.91 -2.27 -6.60
CA SER A 123 34.08 -1.80 -5.87
C SER A 123 34.18 -0.29 -5.93
N LEU A 124 34.28 0.34 -4.76
CA LEU A 124 34.51 1.78 -4.64
C LEU A 124 36.01 2.03 -4.63
N THR A 125 36.53 2.58 -5.73
CA THR A 125 37.96 2.86 -5.84
C THR A 125 38.41 3.85 -4.73
N PRO A 126 39.66 3.76 -4.24
CA PRO A 126 40.15 4.67 -3.21
C PRO A 126 40.02 6.16 -3.57
N SER A 127 40.22 6.49 -4.85
CA SER A 127 40.03 7.86 -5.38
C SER A 127 38.57 8.32 -5.28
N LEU A 128 37.62 7.42 -5.53
CA LEU A 128 36.19 7.70 -5.38
C LEU A 128 35.79 7.84 -3.92
N ALA A 129 36.33 7.02 -3.03
CA ALA A 129 36.10 7.15 -1.59
C ALA A 129 36.58 8.52 -1.06
N GLU A 130 37.71 9.01 -1.57
CA GLU A 130 38.24 10.34 -1.25
C GLU A 130 37.40 11.49 -1.88
N GLU A 131 36.85 11.28 -3.08
CA GLU A 131 35.90 12.19 -3.73
C GLU A 131 34.61 12.32 -2.89
N LEU A 132 34.01 11.19 -2.52
CA LEU A 132 32.78 11.12 -1.75
C LEU A 132 32.93 11.72 -0.34
N SER A 133 34.06 11.48 0.32
CA SER A 133 34.38 12.06 1.63
C SER A 133 34.39 13.60 1.63
N ARG A 134 34.57 14.24 0.46
CA ARG A 134 34.55 15.71 0.31
C ARG A 134 33.15 16.30 0.07
N GLU A 135 32.18 15.50 -0.38
CA GLU A 135 30.82 15.96 -0.72
C GLU A 135 29.88 16.06 0.50
N GLY A 136 30.29 15.48 1.64
CA GLY A 136 29.51 15.43 2.87
C GLY A 136 28.53 14.25 2.90
N THR A 137 28.28 13.73 4.11
CA THR A 137 27.63 12.43 4.37
C THR A 137 26.29 12.22 3.65
N ALA A 138 25.46 13.26 3.50
CA ALA A 138 24.14 13.12 2.88
C ALA A 138 24.19 13.00 1.35
N ALA A 139 25.05 13.79 0.69
CA ALA A 139 25.22 13.74 -0.77
C ALA A 139 25.92 12.44 -1.19
N GLU A 140 26.94 12.06 -0.42
CA GLU A 140 27.64 10.78 -0.54
C GLU A 140 26.68 9.58 -0.39
N ALA A 141 25.87 9.57 0.68
CA ALA A 141 24.88 8.51 0.90
C ALA A 141 23.90 8.40 -0.28
N LEU A 142 23.45 9.54 -0.83
CA LEU A 142 22.53 9.55 -1.96
C LEU A 142 23.16 8.95 -3.22
N SER A 143 24.41 9.31 -3.53
CA SER A 143 25.14 8.79 -4.70
C SER A 143 25.35 7.28 -4.61
N ILE A 144 25.84 6.78 -3.47
CA ILE A 144 26.08 5.34 -3.28
C ILE A 144 24.75 4.56 -3.34
N LYS A 145 23.70 5.02 -2.65
CA LYS A 145 22.37 4.37 -2.69
C LYS A 145 21.81 4.33 -4.11
N ARG A 146 21.97 5.40 -4.89
CA ARG A 146 21.52 5.46 -6.28
C ARG A 146 22.24 4.41 -7.13
N TRP A 147 23.56 4.30 -7.01
CA TRP A 147 24.34 3.31 -7.77
C TRP A 147 23.97 1.88 -7.40
N LEU A 148 23.86 1.58 -6.11
CA LEU A 148 23.43 0.27 -5.63
C LEU A 148 21.98 -0.04 -6.05
N ALA A 149 21.09 0.94 -6.04
CA ALA A 149 19.72 0.79 -6.53
C ALA A 149 19.68 0.47 -8.03
N LEU A 150 20.50 1.15 -8.85
CA LEU A 150 20.61 0.89 -10.28
C LEU A 150 21.18 -0.49 -10.59
N LEU A 151 22.21 -0.91 -9.85
CA LEU A 151 22.80 -2.24 -9.99
C LEU A 151 21.82 -3.33 -9.54
N ARG A 152 21.06 -3.07 -8.47
CA ARG A 152 20.03 -3.98 -7.95
C ARG A 152 18.85 -4.11 -8.91
N GLY A 153 18.31 -3.01 -9.41
CA GLY A 153 17.25 -2.93 -10.43
C GLY A 153 16.35 -4.16 -10.55
N ARG A 154 16.42 -4.85 -11.70
CA ARG A 154 15.67 -6.08 -12.00
C ARG A 154 16.36 -7.37 -11.53
N SER A 155 17.48 -7.26 -10.84
CA SER A 155 18.33 -8.37 -10.43
C SER A 155 17.81 -9.06 -9.17
N ARG A 156 17.91 -10.39 -9.13
CA ARG A 156 17.80 -11.16 -7.88
C ARG A 156 19.18 -11.43 -7.25
N ALA A 157 20.25 -10.97 -7.90
CA ALA A 157 21.60 -11.15 -7.42
C ALA A 157 21.80 -10.44 -6.08
N VAL A 158 22.63 -11.04 -5.24
CA VAL A 158 23.17 -10.41 -4.04
C VAL A 158 24.02 -9.22 -4.48
N VAL A 159 23.78 -8.04 -3.94
CA VAL A 159 24.60 -6.86 -4.24
C VAL A 159 25.69 -6.73 -3.18
N LEU A 160 26.94 -6.89 -3.61
CA LEU A 160 28.12 -6.77 -2.76
C LEU A 160 28.79 -5.41 -2.97
N LEU A 161 29.26 -4.82 -1.88
CA LEU A 161 30.11 -3.64 -1.94
C LEU A 161 31.57 -4.08 -1.74
N GLY A 162 32.37 -3.92 -2.79
CA GLY A 162 33.74 -4.43 -2.89
C GLY A 162 34.81 -3.47 -2.41
N ASP A 163 36.05 -3.95 -2.37
CA ASP A 163 37.24 -3.25 -1.86
C ASP A 163 37.10 -2.71 -0.42
N LEU A 164 36.42 -3.47 0.46
CA LEU A 164 36.25 -3.07 1.86
C LEU A 164 37.60 -3.02 2.60
N SER A 165 38.20 -1.83 2.65
CA SER A 165 39.42 -1.51 3.40
C SER A 165 39.11 -0.79 4.73
N THR A 166 40.13 -0.57 5.54
CA THR A 166 40.03 0.26 6.76
C THR A 166 39.58 1.68 6.44
N GLU A 167 40.13 2.29 5.37
CA GLU A 167 39.71 3.62 4.93
C GLU A 167 38.25 3.60 4.49
N LEU A 168 37.85 2.64 3.64
CA LEU A 168 36.48 2.57 3.15
C LEU A 168 35.47 2.29 4.26
N ALA A 169 35.79 1.41 5.22
CA ALA A 169 34.93 1.15 6.38
C ALA A 169 34.63 2.42 7.18
N SER A 170 35.63 3.29 7.37
CA SER A 170 35.44 4.56 8.09
C SER A 170 34.56 5.56 7.34
N VAL A 171 34.59 5.53 6.01
CA VAL A 171 33.72 6.32 5.12
C VAL A 171 32.29 5.78 5.14
N LEU A 172 32.11 4.45 5.13
CA LEU A 172 30.79 3.82 5.09
C LEU A 172 30.05 3.86 6.43
N SER A 173 30.75 3.74 7.58
CA SER A 173 30.15 3.73 8.92
C SER A 173 29.11 4.84 9.17
N PRO A 174 29.38 6.14 8.90
CA PRO A 174 28.38 7.19 9.10
C PRO A 174 27.17 7.07 8.15
N LEU A 175 27.32 6.45 6.97
CA LEU A 175 26.23 6.27 5.99
C LEU A 175 25.20 5.23 6.43
N TYR A 176 25.49 4.41 7.44
CA TYR A 176 24.51 3.49 8.02
C TYR A 176 23.39 4.20 8.77
N ALA A 177 23.66 5.39 9.34
CA ALA A 177 22.62 6.25 9.88
C ALA A 177 21.63 6.72 8.80
N GLU A 178 22.10 6.76 7.54
CA GLU A 178 21.31 7.10 6.37
C GLU A 178 20.68 5.85 5.71
N SER A 179 20.59 4.69 6.37
CA SER A 179 19.93 3.47 5.82
C SER A 179 20.65 2.82 4.62
N LEU A 180 21.99 2.89 4.55
CA LEU A 180 22.78 2.21 3.52
C LEU A 180 22.61 0.68 3.52
N SER A 181 22.41 0.08 4.71
CA SER A 181 22.22 -1.38 4.91
C SER A 181 21.11 -1.99 4.07
N ALA A 182 20.19 -1.17 3.59
CA ALA A 182 19.02 -1.62 2.87
C ALA A 182 19.28 -1.79 1.35
N TYR A 183 20.44 -1.34 0.87
CA TYR A 183 20.88 -1.41 -0.53
C TYR A 183 22.04 -2.39 -0.77
N VAL A 184 22.69 -2.86 0.30
CA VAL A 184 23.84 -3.78 0.29
C VAL A 184 23.42 -5.11 0.93
N ASP A 185 23.70 -6.26 0.30
CA ASP A 185 23.43 -7.58 0.89
C ASP A 185 24.69 -8.21 1.52
N GLY A 186 25.88 -7.73 1.13
CA GLY A 186 27.16 -8.22 1.62
C GLY A 186 28.34 -7.35 1.16
N TYR A 187 29.54 -7.79 1.49
CA TYR A 187 30.78 -7.07 1.20
C TYR A 187 31.78 -7.99 0.54
N ALA A 188 32.65 -7.41 -0.27
CA ALA A 188 33.86 -8.06 -0.75
C ALA A 188 35.09 -7.31 -0.24
N ALA A 189 36.15 -8.05 0.10
CA ALA A 189 37.39 -7.49 0.64
C ALA A 189 38.62 -8.14 0.00
N GLY A 190 39.61 -7.32 -0.34
CA GLY A 190 40.80 -7.70 -1.11
C GLY A 190 40.69 -7.28 -2.59
N PRO A 191 41.71 -7.56 -3.43
CA PRO A 191 42.83 -8.45 -3.18
C PRO A 191 43.87 -7.86 -2.23
N PHE A 192 44.21 -8.62 -1.20
CA PHE A 192 45.28 -8.25 -0.27
C PHE A 192 46.65 -8.54 -0.89
N ALA A 193 47.65 -7.71 -0.59
CA ALA A 193 49.03 -8.11 -0.84
C ALA A 193 49.34 -9.35 0.01
N ALA A 194 50.17 -10.25 -0.49
CA ALA A 194 50.40 -11.53 0.18
C ALA A 194 51.15 -11.40 1.53
N ASP A 195 51.62 -10.22 1.90
CA ASP A 195 52.15 -9.88 3.22
C ASP A 195 51.12 -9.21 4.16
N GLN A 196 49.90 -8.96 3.69
CA GLN A 196 48.84 -8.31 4.46
C GLN A 196 47.93 -9.31 5.18
N LEU A 197 47.70 -9.02 6.45
CA LEU A 197 46.65 -9.62 7.27
C LEU A 197 45.28 -9.12 6.81
N LEU A 198 44.28 -10.01 6.79
CA LEU A 198 42.87 -9.60 6.81
C LEU A 198 42.66 -8.62 7.98
N PRO A 199 42.23 -7.38 7.74
CA PRO A 199 42.02 -6.44 8.81
C PRO A 199 40.93 -6.99 9.74
N THR A 200 41.23 -7.19 11.01
CA THR A 200 40.24 -7.59 12.04
C THR A 200 39.06 -6.62 12.15
N GLN A 201 39.22 -5.43 11.57
CA GLN A 201 38.21 -4.38 11.48
C GLN A 201 37.09 -4.69 10.47
N VAL A 202 37.34 -5.48 9.42
CA VAL A 202 36.32 -5.80 8.40
C VAL A 202 35.20 -6.69 8.98
N PRO A 203 35.48 -7.83 9.64
CA PRO A 203 34.43 -8.59 10.33
C PRO A 203 33.75 -7.80 11.45
N ARG A 204 34.48 -6.92 12.14
CA ARG A 204 33.91 -6.05 13.20
C ARG A 204 32.91 -5.04 12.61
N PHE A 205 33.26 -4.39 11.51
CA PHE A 205 32.37 -3.47 10.80
C PHE A 205 31.05 -4.15 10.42
N ILE A 206 31.12 -5.37 9.87
CA ILE A 206 29.92 -6.15 9.52
C ILE A 206 29.10 -6.48 10.76
N GLN A 207 29.74 -6.88 11.88
CA GLN A 207 29.03 -7.16 13.13
C GLN A 207 28.33 -5.92 13.72
N GLU A 208 28.96 -4.75 13.62
CA GLU A 208 28.46 -3.49 14.17
C GLU A 208 27.33 -2.88 13.32
N HIS A 209 27.45 -2.97 12.00
CA HIS A 209 26.57 -2.24 11.08
C HIS A 209 25.58 -3.11 10.29
N GLN A 210 25.88 -4.40 10.07
CA GLN A 210 25.02 -5.28 9.28
C GLN A 210 25.22 -6.78 9.60
N LEU A 211 24.82 -7.19 10.81
CA LEU A 211 25.00 -8.55 11.27
C LEU A 211 24.34 -9.59 10.33
N GLY A 212 25.13 -10.54 9.86
CA GLY A 212 24.68 -11.60 8.93
C GLY A 212 24.81 -11.26 7.44
N ALA A 213 25.39 -10.10 7.10
CA ALA A 213 25.75 -9.80 5.71
C ALA A 213 26.83 -10.75 5.19
N GLU A 214 26.77 -11.05 3.89
CA GLU A 214 27.75 -11.93 3.25
C GLU A 214 29.14 -11.29 3.20
N LEU A 215 30.21 -12.09 3.29
CA LEU A 215 31.60 -11.64 3.11
C LEU A 215 32.32 -12.52 2.08
N LEU A 216 32.63 -11.92 0.93
CA LEU A 216 33.47 -12.51 -0.11
C LEU A 216 34.92 -12.04 0.08
N LEU A 217 35.86 -12.98 0.19
CA LEU A 217 37.28 -12.66 0.30
C LEU A 217 38.03 -12.89 -1.01
N HIS A 218 38.57 -11.82 -1.57
CA HIS A 218 39.46 -11.87 -2.73
C HIS A 218 40.89 -12.22 -2.28
N LEU A 219 41.28 -13.48 -2.49
CA LEU A 219 42.61 -13.97 -2.14
C LEU A 219 43.66 -13.47 -3.14
N PRO A 220 44.95 -13.39 -2.72
CA PRO A 220 46.05 -12.99 -3.60
C PRO A 220 46.17 -13.90 -4.82
N ALA A 221 46.60 -13.34 -5.95
CA ALA A 221 46.83 -14.12 -7.15
C ALA A 221 47.98 -15.12 -6.97
N VAL A 222 47.84 -16.34 -7.47
CA VAL A 222 48.83 -17.41 -7.34
C VAL A 222 49.31 -17.96 -8.69
N HIS A 223 50.51 -18.53 -8.69
CA HIS A 223 51.13 -19.10 -9.88
C HIS A 223 51.05 -20.64 -9.96
N THR A 224 50.47 -21.30 -8.95
CA THR A 224 50.45 -22.78 -8.86
C THR A 224 49.15 -23.29 -8.26
N ALA A 225 48.65 -24.42 -8.75
CA ALA A 225 47.45 -25.10 -8.23
C ALA A 225 47.50 -25.39 -6.72
N ILE A 226 48.66 -25.80 -6.22
CA ILE A 226 48.83 -26.11 -4.80
C ILE A 226 48.70 -24.88 -3.90
N ALA A 227 49.19 -23.72 -4.36
CA ALA A 227 49.02 -22.47 -3.63
C ALA A 227 47.55 -22.03 -3.59
N ALA A 228 46.80 -22.24 -4.68
CA ALA A 228 45.36 -21.94 -4.72
C ALA A 228 44.59 -22.74 -3.67
N GLN A 229 44.79 -24.06 -3.64
CA GLN A 229 44.14 -24.94 -2.67
C GLN A 229 44.50 -24.60 -1.23
N LEU A 230 45.79 -24.35 -0.94
CA LEU A 230 46.23 -23.99 0.40
C LEU A 230 45.62 -22.66 0.88
N LEU A 231 45.50 -21.66 0.00
CA LEU A 231 44.91 -20.37 0.37
C LEU A 231 43.40 -20.48 0.67
N VAL A 232 42.63 -21.22 -0.14
CA VAL A 232 41.19 -21.38 0.14
C VAL A 232 40.93 -22.20 1.40
N LEU A 233 41.74 -23.24 1.66
CA LEU A 233 41.66 -24.04 2.88
C LEU A 233 42.03 -23.22 4.12
N ALA A 234 43.08 -22.40 4.02
CA ALA A 234 43.46 -21.47 5.08
C ALA A 234 42.37 -20.41 5.30
N ALA A 235 41.76 -19.88 4.24
CA ALA A 235 40.68 -18.90 4.38
C ALA A 235 39.46 -19.48 5.13
N GLY A 236 39.05 -20.71 4.84
CA GLY A 236 37.93 -21.32 5.55
C GLY A 236 38.24 -21.83 6.96
N ASP A 237 39.46 -22.26 7.28
CA ASP A 237 39.92 -22.47 8.67
C ASP A 237 39.76 -21.20 9.52
N ARG A 238 39.83 -20.02 8.87
CA ARG A 238 39.66 -18.71 9.51
C ARG A 238 38.24 -18.14 9.39
N GLY A 239 37.27 -18.94 8.95
CA GLY A 239 35.85 -18.59 8.98
C GLY A 239 35.37 -17.72 7.83
N ALA A 240 36.10 -17.68 6.70
CA ALA A 240 35.58 -17.08 5.47
C ALA A 240 34.37 -17.88 4.94
N THR A 241 33.23 -17.23 4.73
CA THR A 241 32.02 -17.87 4.18
C THR A 241 32.11 -18.06 2.66
N TRP A 242 32.74 -17.10 1.97
CA TRP A 242 33.13 -17.19 0.56
C TRP A 242 34.55 -16.67 0.35
N SER A 243 35.32 -17.32 -0.52
CA SER A 243 36.62 -16.83 -0.98
C SER A 243 36.84 -17.11 -2.46
N ASP A 244 37.57 -16.27 -3.17
CA ASP A 244 38.03 -16.58 -4.52
C ASP A 244 39.53 -16.33 -4.65
N VAL A 245 40.17 -17.06 -5.56
CA VAL A 245 41.61 -16.94 -5.81
C VAL A 245 41.85 -16.64 -7.29
N GLY A 246 42.71 -15.67 -7.57
CA GLY A 246 43.16 -15.34 -8.92
C GLY A 246 44.46 -16.06 -9.30
N GLY A 247 44.84 -16.02 -10.56
CA GLY A 247 46.17 -16.49 -10.98
C GLY A 247 46.41 -16.48 -12.48
N ASP A 248 47.66 -16.72 -12.87
CA ASP A 248 48.11 -16.65 -14.27
C ASP A 248 47.62 -17.82 -15.14
N SER A 249 47.11 -18.90 -14.53
CA SER A 249 46.56 -20.06 -15.24
C SER A 249 45.20 -20.48 -14.67
N PRO A 250 44.12 -19.74 -14.99
CA PRO A 250 42.77 -19.98 -14.45
C PRO A 250 42.27 -21.41 -14.66
N ALA A 251 42.48 -22.00 -15.84
CA ALA A 251 42.08 -23.38 -16.13
C ALA A 251 42.73 -24.41 -15.19
N THR A 252 44.04 -24.27 -14.93
CA THR A 252 44.79 -25.18 -14.04
C THR A 252 44.32 -25.04 -12.60
N ILE A 253 44.01 -23.81 -12.17
CA ILE A 253 43.51 -23.53 -10.83
C ILE A 253 42.09 -24.06 -10.68
N TRP A 254 41.22 -23.86 -11.67
CA TRP A 254 39.84 -24.35 -11.67
C TRP A 254 39.77 -25.86 -11.43
N ARG A 255 40.51 -26.65 -12.23
CA ARG A 255 40.59 -28.11 -12.04
C ARG A 255 41.03 -28.48 -10.63
N ALA A 256 42.05 -27.81 -10.11
CA ALA A 256 42.54 -28.08 -8.77
C ALA A 256 41.50 -27.76 -7.70
N LEU A 257 40.74 -26.67 -7.84
CA LEU A 257 39.64 -26.33 -6.93
C LEU A 257 38.49 -27.34 -7.04
N CYS A 258 38.18 -27.82 -8.23
CA CYS A 258 37.16 -28.85 -8.43
C CYS A 258 37.55 -30.18 -7.77
N THR A 259 38.79 -30.65 -7.99
CA THR A 259 39.32 -31.85 -7.32
C THR A 259 39.28 -31.69 -5.80
N LEU A 260 39.73 -30.56 -5.28
CA LEU A 260 39.69 -30.30 -3.85
C LEU A 260 38.25 -30.33 -3.32
N ARG A 261 37.30 -29.69 -4.03
CA ARG A 261 35.91 -29.60 -3.59
C ARG A 261 35.19 -30.94 -3.64
N SER A 262 35.55 -31.82 -4.58
CA SER A 262 35.02 -33.20 -4.63
C SER A 262 35.58 -34.07 -3.50
N ASP A 263 36.81 -33.82 -3.06
CA ASP A 263 37.44 -34.56 -1.97
C ASP A 263 36.98 -34.11 -0.57
N LEU A 264 36.32 -32.94 -0.46
CA LEU A 264 35.83 -32.38 0.80
C LEU A 264 34.33 -32.63 1.03
N PRO A 265 33.94 -33.10 2.23
CA PRO A 265 32.53 -33.14 2.66
C PRO A 265 31.80 -31.80 2.49
N ARG A 266 30.51 -31.86 2.13
CA ARG A 266 29.72 -30.69 1.70
C ARG A 266 29.69 -29.55 2.73
N ALA A 267 29.61 -29.88 4.02
CA ALA A 267 29.51 -28.90 5.10
C ALA A 267 30.87 -28.60 5.76
N MET A 268 31.98 -29.05 5.18
CA MET A 268 33.33 -28.82 5.71
C MET A 268 33.59 -27.31 5.88
N GLY A 269 33.95 -26.91 7.09
CA GLY A 269 34.23 -25.53 7.47
C GLY A 269 35.36 -25.46 8.51
N PRO A 270 35.47 -24.35 9.26
CA PRO A 270 36.53 -24.17 10.26
C PRO A 270 36.43 -25.23 11.37
N GLY A 271 37.55 -25.90 11.65
CA GLY A 271 37.69 -26.90 12.69
C GLY A 271 38.23 -26.31 14.00
N TYR A 272 38.25 -27.12 15.06
CA TYR A 272 38.91 -26.74 16.31
C TYR A 272 40.41 -27.04 16.23
N ALA A 273 41.24 -26.03 16.46
CA ALA A 273 42.60 -26.25 16.92
C ALA A 273 42.52 -26.62 18.41
N THR A 274 42.80 -27.88 18.76
CA THR A 274 43.05 -28.22 20.16
C THR A 274 44.49 -27.86 20.49
N GLU A 275 44.72 -27.08 21.54
CA GLU A 275 46.07 -26.72 22.02
C GLU A 275 46.95 -27.96 22.33
N ALA A 276 46.34 -29.15 22.41
CA ALA A 276 47.00 -30.43 22.62
C ALA A 276 47.33 -31.21 21.31
N THR A 277 46.99 -30.71 20.12
CA THR A 277 47.46 -31.34 18.86
C THR A 277 48.93 -31.05 18.67
N SER A 278 49.77 -32.08 18.59
CA SER A 278 51.21 -31.91 18.38
C SER A 278 51.74 -32.80 17.26
N LEU A 279 52.73 -32.28 16.53
CA LEU A 279 53.35 -32.96 15.40
C LEU A 279 54.83 -33.19 15.68
N ALA A 280 55.25 -34.45 15.69
CA ALA A 280 56.63 -34.84 15.90
C ALA A 280 57.15 -35.70 14.73
N GLY A 281 58.45 -35.62 14.47
CA GLY A 281 59.17 -36.58 13.62
C GLY A 281 60.19 -37.36 14.46
N ALA A 282 61.01 -38.17 13.79
CA ALA A 282 62.04 -38.98 14.46
C ALA A 282 63.05 -38.17 15.31
N SER A 283 63.23 -36.88 15.00
CA SER A 283 64.14 -35.95 15.69
C SER A 283 63.46 -34.98 16.66
N GLY A 284 62.16 -35.14 16.94
CA GLY A 284 61.39 -34.29 17.84
C GLY A 284 60.33 -33.42 17.14
N PRO A 285 59.82 -32.35 17.79
CA PRO A 285 58.74 -31.51 17.26
C PRO A 285 59.06 -30.88 15.90
N ARG A 286 58.08 -30.88 14.99
CA ARG A 286 58.23 -30.35 13.62
C ARG A 286 57.65 -28.95 13.50
N THR A 287 58.51 -27.94 13.61
CA THR A 287 58.13 -26.51 13.46
C THR A 287 58.21 -26.01 12.02
N ASP A 288 58.68 -26.85 11.11
CA ASP A 288 58.75 -26.60 9.67
C ASP A 288 57.44 -26.98 8.93
N ILE A 289 56.40 -27.36 9.66
CA ILE A 289 55.09 -27.76 9.15
C ILE A 289 54.02 -27.03 9.96
N ASP A 290 53.05 -26.44 9.26
CA ASP A 290 51.88 -25.78 9.84
C ASP A 290 50.62 -26.64 9.69
N LEU A 291 49.62 -26.38 10.54
CA LEU A 291 48.38 -27.15 10.63
C LEU A 291 47.17 -26.27 10.31
N ILE A 292 46.37 -26.69 9.33
CA ILE A 292 45.06 -26.09 9.02
C ILE A 292 43.98 -27.08 9.48
N ASN A 293 43.05 -26.67 10.35
CA ASN A 293 42.08 -27.55 10.97
C ASN A 293 40.68 -27.29 10.42
N LEU A 294 40.03 -28.34 9.92
CA LEU A 294 38.70 -28.28 9.33
C LEU A 294 37.78 -29.29 10.01
N LEU A 295 36.48 -29.01 10.00
CA LEU A 295 35.45 -29.89 10.54
C LEU A 295 34.18 -29.76 9.71
N ASP A 296 33.61 -30.90 9.34
CA ASP A 296 32.23 -30.99 8.86
C ASP A 296 31.32 -31.32 10.06
N PRO A 297 30.46 -30.39 10.49
CA PRO A 297 29.63 -30.58 11.68
C PRO A 297 28.49 -31.59 11.47
N ASP A 298 28.04 -31.80 10.23
CA ASP A 298 26.92 -32.68 9.91
C ASP A 298 27.34 -34.15 9.99
N THR A 299 28.49 -34.45 9.39
CA THR A 299 29.05 -35.81 9.28
C THR A 299 30.10 -36.11 10.35
N MET A 300 30.56 -35.09 11.09
CA MET A 300 31.64 -35.18 12.07
C MET A 300 32.97 -35.65 11.48
N VAL A 301 33.21 -35.40 10.19
CA VAL A 301 34.49 -35.64 9.53
C VAL A 301 35.45 -34.50 9.88
N GLN A 302 36.61 -34.82 10.45
CA GLN A 302 37.67 -33.85 10.73
C GLN A 302 38.72 -33.87 9.62
N GLY A 303 39.12 -32.68 9.17
CA GLY A 303 40.19 -32.46 8.22
C GLY A 303 41.40 -31.79 8.88
N ILE A 304 42.62 -32.27 8.60
CA ILE A 304 43.87 -31.61 9.02
C ILE A 304 44.79 -31.51 7.81
N VAL A 305 45.11 -30.29 7.38
CA VAL A 305 46.12 -30.07 6.33
C VAL A 305 47.48 -29.89 7.00
N LEU A 306 48.47 -30.64 6.53
CA LEU A 306 49.87 -30.44 6.88
C LEU A 306 50.54 -29.65 5.74
N ALA A 307 51.01 -28.44 6.01
CA ALA A 307 51.63 -27.58 5.01
C ALA A 307 53.08 -27.23 5.39
N PRO A 308 54.07 -27.39 4.51
CA PRO A 308 55.45 -27.01 4.82
C PRO A 308 55.58 -25.49 4.93
N THR A 309 56.19 -25.01 6.02
CA THR A 309 56.51 -23.58 6.21
C THR A 309 57.87 -23.22 5.62
N ARG A 310 58.67 -24.23 5.21
CA ARG A 310 60.00 -24.05 4.60
C ARG A 310 60.17 -24.93 3.36
N PRO A 311 61.02 -24.55 2.39
CA PRO A 311 61.14 -25.24 1.09
C PRO A 311 61.68 -26.67 1.15
N HIS A 312 62.43 -27.02 2.19
CA HIS A 312 63.05 -28.34 2.36
C HIS A 312 62.62 -28.93 3.70
N SER A 313 61.34 -29.23 3.81
CA SER A 313 60.82 -29.95 4.96
C SER A 313 61.32 -31.40 4.92
N ALA A 314 61.98 -31.85 5.98
CA ALA A 314 62.63 -33.16 6.01
C ALA A 314 61.60 -34.29 5.84
N GLU A 315 61.82 -35.18 4.86
CA GLU A 315 60.99 -36.35 4.63
C GLU A 315 61.08 -37.35 5.79
N GLY A 316 60.03 -38.13 6.00
CA GLY A 316 60.00 -39.18 7.01
C GLY A 316 58.58 -39.54 7.43
N THR A 317 58.46 -40.31 8.51
CA THR A 317 57.17 -40.58 9.16
C THR A 317 56.95 -39.56 10.27
N LEU A 318 55.79 -38.90 10.25
CA LEU A 318 55.34 -37.97 11.28
C LEU A 318 54.37 -38.67 12.22
N ASP A 319 54.48 -38.35 13.50
CA ASP A 319 53.55 -38.72 14.55
C ASP A 319 52.69 -37.50 14.85
N LEU A 320 51.44 -37.53 14.37
CA LEU A 320 50.43 -36.52 14.70
C LEU A 320 49.63 -37.00 15.91
N HIS A 321 49.89 -36.40 17.06
CA HIS A 321 49.20 -36.70 18.31
C HIS A 321 47.90 -35.91 18.38
N LEU A 322 46.77 -36.64 18.45
CA LEU A 322 45.44 -36.07 18.56
C LEU A 322 44.85 -36.39 19.94
N PRO A 323 44.33 -35.40 20.69
CA PRO A 323 43.78 -35.61 22.03
C PRO A 323 42.36 -36.22 22.00
N THR A 324 42.20 -37.35 21.31
CA THR A 324 40.93 -38.06 21.17
C THR A 324 41.17 -39.55 20.96
N LEU A 325 40.26 -40.38 21.44
CA LEU A 325 40.21 -41.82 21.19
C LEU A 325 39.12 -42.20 20.17
N ASP A 326 38.33 -41.22 19.73
CA ASP A 326 37.08 -41.42 18.99
C ASP A 326 37.27 -41.26 17.47
N LEU A 327 38.38 -41.74 16.95
CA LEU A 327 38.77 -41.61 15.54
C LEU A 327 38.50 -42.91 14.77
N ALA A 328 37.96 -42.79 13.56
CA ALA A 328 37.82 -43.91 12.63
C ALA A 328 38.27 -43.53 11.20
N SER A 329 38.71 -44.55 10.46
CA SER A 329 38.97 -44.46 9.01
C SER A 329 39.92 -43.34 8.55
N PRO A 330 41.08 -43.10 9.18
CA PRO A 330 41.96 -42.02 8.76
C PRO A 330 42.56 -42.29 7.38
N LYS A 331 42.51 -41.28 6.52
CA LYS A 331 43.04 -41.29 5.17
C LYS A 331 43.91 -40.06 4.92
N LEU A 332 44.90 -40.25 4.07
CA LEU A 332 45.77 -39.19 3.57
C LEU A 332 45.50 -38.96 2.09
N LEU A 333 45.34 -37.70 1.74
CA LEU A 333 45.17 -37.21 0.37
C LEU A 333 46.34 -36.26 0.01
N PRO A 334 47.18 -36.61 -0.97
CA PRO A 334 48.21 -35.71 -1.46
C PRO A 334 47.61 -34.50 -2.19
N LEU A 335 48.08 -33.28 -1.90
CA LEU A 335 47.69 -32.06 -2.63
C LEU A 335 48.76 -31.70 -3.69
N PRO A 336 48.40 -31.12 -4.86
CA PRO A 336 47.05 -30.69 -5.20
C PRO A 336 46.14 -31.77 -5.80
N SER A 337 46.68 -32.95 -6.04
CA SER A 337 45.97 -34.08 -6.64
C SER A 337 46.71 -35.38 -6.32
N GLY A 338 46.00 -36.44 -5.98
CA GLY A 338 46.57 -37.75 -5.71
C GLY A 338 45.50 -38.74 -5.25
N THR A 339 45.79 -40.04 -5.30
CA THR A 339 44.87 -41.06 -4.79
C THR A 339 44.90 -41.06 -3.26
N SER A 340 43.72 -41.04 -2.62
CA SER A 340 43.65 -41.18 -1.16
C SER A 340 44.02 -42.59 -0.73
N PHE A 341 44.73 -42.72 0.39
CA PHE A 341 45.07 -44.02 0.98
C PHE A 341 44.92 -43.99 2.50
N PRO A 342 44.56 -45.12 3.13
CA PRO A 342 44.43 -45.22 4.58
C PRO A 342 45.78 -45.08 5.26
N ILE A 343 45.79 -44.49 6.46
CA ILE A 343 46.97 -44.37 7.32
C ILE A 343 46.73 -45.02 8.68
N GLU A 344 47.80 -45.33 9.41
CA GLU A 344 47.68 -46.03 10.70
C GLU A 344 47.30 -45.06 11.83
N ALA A 345 46.34 -45.45 12.65
CA ALA A 345 45.96 -44.79 13.90
C ALA A 345 46.24 -45.71 15.09
N ILE A 346 47.07 -45.24 16.01
CA ILE A 346 47.46 -45.99 17.20
C ILE A 346 46.87 -45.30 18.44
N PRO A 347 45.81 -45.85 19.08
CA PRO A 347 45.25 -45.28 20.29
C PRO A 347 46.14 -45.57 21.51
N ASP A 348 46.48 -44.52 22.27
CA ASP A 348 47.12 -44.60 23.60
C ASP A 348 46.06 -44.34 24.67
N LEU A 349 45.56 -45.43 25.26
CA LEU A 349 44.53 -45.39 26.30
C LEU A 349 45.02 -44.70 27.60
N GLY A 350 46.32 -44.73 27.88
CA GLY A 350 46.90 -44.15 29.08
C GLY A 350 46.93 -42.62 29.03
N LYS A 351 47.24 -42.07 27.85
CA LYS A 351 47.25 -40.62 27.60
C LYS A 351 45.94 -40.08 27.02
N ARG A 352 44.99 -40.96 26.67
CA ARG A 352 43.74 -40.63 25.98
C ARG A 352 43.96 -39.87 24.66
N GLU A 353 44.99 -40.26 23.92
CA GLU A 353 45.35 -39.71 22.61
C GLU A 353 45.36 -40.78 21.53
N THR A 354 45.25 -40.38 20.27
CA THR A 354 45.48 -41.25 19.11
C THR A 354 46.62 -40.67 18.30
N VAL A 355 47.63 -41.49 17.98
CA VAL A 355 48.76 -41.10 17.15
C VAL A 355 48.52 -41.55 15.72
N LEU A 356 48.44 -40.61 14.78
CA LEU A 356 48.42 -40.91 13.34
C LEU A 356 49.84 -40.98 12.80
N LYS A 357 50.18 -42.07 12.12
CA LYS A 357 51.46 -42.24 11.41
C LYS A 357 51.33 -41.71 9.99
N VAL A 358 51.86 -40.51 9.74
CA VAL A 358 51.71 -39.79 8.48
C VAL A 358 52.99 -39.89 7.65
N PRO A 359 53.00 -40.55 6.48
CA PRO A 359 54.15 -40.52 5.58
C PRO A 359 54.29 -39.15 4.93
N TRP A 360 55.41 -38.47 5.19
CA TRP A 360 55.66 -37.10 4.76
C TRP A 360 56.78 -37.02 3.74
N LYS A 361 56.46 -36.49 2.55
CA LYS A 361 57.39 -36.30 1.42
C LYS A 361 57.73 -34.82 1.18
N GLY A 362 57.63 -33.98 2.21
CA GLY A 362 57.88 -32.54 2.09
C GLY A 362 56.85 -31.75 1.27
N SER A 363 55.73 -32.37 0.88
CA SER A 363 54.64 -31.76 0.12
C SER A 363 53.34 -31.73 0.93
N PRO A 364 52.49 -30.72 0.75
CA PRO A 364 51.23 -30.61 1.48
C PRO A 364 50.33 -31.84 1.34
N VAL A 365 49.72 -32.26 2.44
CA VAL A 365 48.74 -33.36 2.46
C VAL A 365 47.52 -32.96 3.28
N LEU A 366 46.34 -33.44 2.86
CA LEU A 366 45.10 -33.35 3.62
C LEU A 366 44.82 -34.70 4.29
N LEU A 367 44.64 -34.68 5.60
CA LEU A 367 44.21 -35.83 6.40
C LEU A 367 42.70 -35.72 6.64
N LEU A 368 41.95 -36.80 6.41
CA LEU A 368 40.52 -36.88 6.69
C LEU A 368 40.23 -38.09 7.57
N PHE A 369 39.42 -37.91 8.61
CA PHE A 369 39.01 -39.00 9.51
C PHE A 369 37.67 -38.71 10.17
N ASP A 370 36.92 -39.78 10.49
CA ASP A 370 35.62 -39.69 11.13
C ASP A 370 35.79 -39.53 12.65
N ARG A 371 35.02 -38.62 13.25
CA ARG A 371 34.88 -38.58 14.72
C ARG A 371 33.58 -39.27 15.14
N ARG A 372 33.66 -40.21 16.08
CA ARG A 372 32.46 -40.72 16.74
C ARG A 372 31.90 -39.63 17.66
N ARG A 373 30.59 -39.37 17.62
CA ARG A 373 29.91 -38.45 18.56
C ARG A 373 30.05 -38.98 19.99
N SER A 374 31.16 -38.69 20.66
CA SER A 374 31.27 -38.81 22.11
C SER A 374 30.79 -37.50 22.74
N ALA A 375 30.16 -37.60 23.90
CA ALA A 375 29.44 -36.53 24.61
C ALA A 375 30.30 -35.32 25.06
N LEU A 376 31.51 -35.16 24.53
CA LEU A 376 32.45 -34.08 24.84
C LEU A 376 32.34 -32.88 23.89
N VAL A 377 31.59 -32.97 22.79
CA VAL A 377 31.24 -31.81 21.96
C VAL A 377 29.94 -31.24 22.51
N GLY A 378 30.02 -30.18 23.32
CA GLY A 378 28.86 -29.57 23.98
C GLY A 378 27.86 -29.01 22.96
N GLU A 379 26.75 -29.72 22.75
CA GLU A 379 25.56 -29.22 22.09
C GLU A 379 24.82 -28.25 23.05
N GLN A 380 24.95 -26.95 22.84
CA GLN A 380 23.99 -25.98 23.38
C GLN A 380 22.85 -25.81 22.38
N HIS A 381 21.77 -26.56 22.59
CA HIS A 381 20.50 -26.33 21.90
C HIS A 381 19.91 -24.97 22.31
N ILE A 382 19.87 -24.02 21.37
CA ILE A 382 19.03 -22.83 21.46
C ILE A 382 17.85 -23.03 20.50
N SER A 383 16.63 -23.03 21.04
CA SER A 383 15.40 -23.11 20.28
C SER A 383 15.21 -21.86 19.41
N VAL A 384 15.09 -22.04 18.10
CA VAL A 384 14.70 -20.98 17.15
C VAL A 384 13.22 -20.68 17.35
N VAL A 385 12.92 -19.58 18.04
CA VAL A 385 11.56 -19.03 18.14
C VAL A 385 11.41 -17.94 17.08
N GLY A 386 11.02 -18.34 15.87
CA GLY A 386 10.56 -17.42 14.83
C GLY A 386 11.19 -17.61 13.46
N SER A 387 10.34 -17.70 12.43
CA SER A 387 10.74 -17.59 11.03
C SER A 387 11.36 -16.21 10.80
N TYR A 388 12.60 -16.16 10.28
CA TYR A 388 13.23 -14.90 9.88
C TYR A 388 12.33 -14.16 8.88
N HIS A 389 11.90 -12.96 9.21
CA HIS A 389 11.21 -12.06 8.30
C HIS A 389 12.13 -10.88 7.96
N LEU A 390 12.05 -10.39 6.73
CA LEU A 390 12.78 -9.17 6.36
C LEU A 390 12.39 -8.02 7.32
N PRO A 391 13.35 -7.24 7.83
CA PRO A 391 13.05 -6.01 8.55
C PRO A 391 12.24 -5.04 7.68
N VAL A 392 11.39 -4.22 8.30
CA VAL A 392 10.50 -3.30 7.56
C VAL A 392 11.32 -2.28 6.77
N GLU A 393 12.46 -1.87 7.31
CA GLU A 393 13.42 -0.95 6.70
C GLU A 393 13.95 -1.51 5.37
N VAL A 394 14.22 -2.82 5.32
CA VAL A 394 14.69 -3.50 4.10
C VAL A 394 13.57 -3.60 3.06
N ILE A 395 12.33 -3.89 3.49
CA ILE A 395 11.17 -3.92 2.59
C ILE A 395 10.96 -2.54 1.95
N LEU A 396 11.03 -1.48 2.76
CA LEU A 396 10.84 -0.10 2.32
C LEU A 396 11.93 0.35 1.35
N ALA A 397 13.20 0.08 1.67
CA ALA A 397 14.29 0.48 0.78
C ALA A 397 14.29 -0.28 -0.55
N ARG A 398 13.99 -1.59 -0.53
CA ARG A 398 13.84 -2.36 -1.78
C ARG A 398 12.68 -1.83 -2.61
N ASN A 399 11.58 -1.43 -1.96
CA ASN A 399 10.49 -0.75 -2.65
C ASN A 399 10.91 0.61 -3.24
N GLN A 400 11.68 1.42 -2.50
CA GLN A 400 12.21 2.70 -2.97
C GLN A 400 13.15 2.52 -4.16
N ALA A 401 14.04 1.53 -4.14
CA ALA A 401 14.96 1.23 -5.24
C ALA A 401 14.19 0.95 -6.55
N VAL A 402 13.15 0.13 -6.47
CA VAL A 402 12.30 -0.20 -7.63
C VAL A 402 11.49 1.02 -8.11
N GLN A 403 11.01 1.86 -7.18
CA GLN A 403 10.33 3.11 -7.53
C GLN A 403 11.30 4.09 -8.22
N GLU A 404 12.53 4.21 -7.74
CA GLU A 404 13.52 5.14 -8.30
C GLU A 404 13.95 4.73 -9.70
N GLU A 405 14.19 3.43 -9.94
CA GLU A 405 14.42 2.89 -11.28
C GLU A 405 13.25 3.26 -12.21
N GLN A 406 12.01 2.99 -11.78
CA GLN A 406 10.84 3.33 -12.56
C GLN A 406 10.76 4.83 -12.87
N ASN A 407 10.99 5.68 -11.87
CA ASN A 407 10.95 7.15 -11.97
C ASN A 407 12.06 7.71 -12.86
N GLN A 408 13.22 7.05 -12.92
CA GLN A 408 14.30 7.42 -13.82
C GLN A 408 13.86 7.32 -15.28
N PHE A 409 13.12 6.27 -15.62
CA PHE A 409 12.73 5.96 -17.00
C PHE A 409 11.31 6.38 -17.38
N LEU A 410 10.45 6.68 -16.41
CA LEU A 410 9.11 7.21 -16.67
C LEU A 410 9.21 8.70 -17.00
N LYS A 411 9.01 9.05 -18.26
CA LYS A 411 9.00 10.44 -18.73
C LYS A 411 7.60 11.03 -18.68
N ASN A 412 6.62 10.29 -19.20
CA ASN A 412 5.22 10.70 -19.27
C ASN A 412 4.29 9.49 -19.45
N TYR A 413 3.01 9.68 -19.18
CA TYR A 413 1.97 8.76 -19.66
C TYR A 413 0.61 9.47 -19.81
N THR A 414 -0.26 8.89 -20.62
CA THR A 414 -1.66 9.29 -20.73
C THR A 414 -2.59 8.12 -20.48
N ALA A 415 -3.77 8.37 -19.92
CA ALA A 415 -4.81 7.36 -19.72
C ALA A 415 -6.21 7.97 -19.87
N LYS A 416 -7.22 7.13 -20.13
CA LYS A 416 -8.64 7.47 -19.96
C LYS A 416 -9.03 7.21 -18.51
N ALA A 417 -9.53 8.22 -17.81
CA ALA A 417 -9.90 8.13 -16.41
C ALA A 417 -11.41 8.36 -16.22
N ARG A 418 -12.10 7.36 -15.68
CA ARG A 418 -13.52 7.45 -15.31
C ARG A 418 -13.61 7.64 -13.79
N VAL A 419 -14.15 8.77 -13.35
CA VAL A 419 -14.38 9.09 -11.93
C VAL A 419 -15.87 8.99 -11.66
N GLN A 420 -16.29 8.13 -10.73
CA GLN A 420 -17.69 7.94 -10.36
C GLN A 420 -17.87 8.27 -8.89
N TYR A 421 -18.79 9.19 -8.59
CA TYR A 421 -19.28 9.45 -7.26
C TYR A 421 -20.66 8.81 -7.12
N HIS A 422 -20.87 8.08 -6.03
CA HIS A 422 -22.15 7.53 -5.63
C HIS A 422 -22.58 8.20 -4.33
N PHE A 423 -23.32 9.29 -4.46
CA PHE A 423 -23.91 9.98 -3.32
C PHE A 423 -25.14 9.21 -2.86
N GLN A 424 -25.12 8.79 -1.60
CA GLN A 424 -26.25 8.14 -0.97
C GLN A 424 -27.16 9.20 -0.33
N MET A 425 -28.42 9.18 -0.73
CA MET A 425 -29.43 10.09 -0.21
C MET A 425 -29.98 9.55 1.13
N PRO A 426 -30.33 10.43 2.08
CA PRO A 426 -30.83 10.03 3.40
C PRO A 426 -32.19 9.32 3.32
N GLY A 427 -32.41 8.39 4.25
CA GLY A 427 -33.69 7.70 4.39
C GLY A 427 -33.99 6.58 3.39
N GLY A 428 -32.98 6.00 2.72
CA GLY A 428 -33.17 4.74 1.99
C GLY A 428 -32.24 4.50 0.81
N THR A 429 -32.81 3.94 -0.27
CA THR A 429 -32.09 3.39 -1.43
C THR A 429 -31.73 4.40 -2.53
N GLY A 430 -32.05 5.68 -2.34
CA GLY A 430 -31.79 6.71 -3.34
C GLY A 430 -30.30 6.96 -3.55
N GLN A 431 -29.81 6.80 -4.78
CA GLN A 431 -28.45 7.19 -5.17
C GLN A 431 -28.45 8.16 -6.34
N LEU A 432 -27.60 9.18 -6.29
CA LEU A 432 -27.30 10.02 -7.44
C LEU A 432 -25.87 9.75 -7.92
N PRO A 433 -25.68 8.95 -8.98
CA PRO A 433 -24.36 8.76 -9.56
C PRO A 433 -23.95 10.00 -10.38
N VAL A 434 -22.79 10.56 -10.07
CA VAL A 434 -22.13 11.61 -10.86
C VAL A 434 -20.86 10.98 -11.45
N THR A 435 -20.75 10.92 -12.77
CA THR A 435 -19.56 10.36 -13.44
C THR A 435 -18.86 11.43 -14.27
N PHE A 436 -17.54 11.53 -14.15
CA PHE A 436 -16.69 12.32 -15.04
C PHE A 436 -15.88 11.36 -15.93
N LEU A 437 -15.94 11.59 -17.24
CA LEU A 437 -15.07 10.96 -18.22
C LEU A 437 -13.94 11.93 -18.54
N ASN A 438 -12.70 11.53 -18.29
CA ASN A 438 -11.54 12.39 -18.37
C ASN A 438 -10.44 11.77 -19.21
N ASP A 439 -9.62 12.63 -19.82
CA ASP A 439 -8.28 12.26 -20.26
C ASP A 439 -7.29 12.70 -19.18
N PHE A 440 -6.48 11.76 -18.72
CA PHE A 440 -5.45 11.97 -17.72
C PHE A 440 -4.09 12.06 -18.41
N PHE A 441 -3.32 13.08 -18.04
CA PHE A 441 -1.96 13.30 -18.50
C PHE A 441 -1.03 13.37 -17.30
N TYR A 442 0.13 12.76 -17.40
CA TYR A 442 1.20 12.91 -16.42
C TYR A 442 2.52 13.12 -17.14
N SER A 443 3.32 14.07 -16.65
CA SER A 443 4.70 14.26 -17.08
C SER A 443 5.61 14.50 -15.87
N LYS A 444 6.85 14.02 -15.95
CA LYS A 444 7.84 14.19 -14.88
C LYS A 444 8.13 15.67 -14.57
N GLN A 445 8.06 16.55 -15.57
CA GLN A 445 8.36 17.98 -15.42
C GLN A 445 7.14 18.84 -15.05
N GLY A 446 5.95 18.46 -15.51
CA GLY A 446 4.72 19.27 -15.39
C GLY A 446 3.67 18.73 -14.41
N GLY A 447 3.92 17.57 -13.78
CA GLY A 447 2.94 16.91 -12.93
C GLY A 447 1.77 16.32 -13.72
N SER A 448 0.64 16.13 -13.05
CA SER A 448 -0.57 15.57 -13.64
C SER A 448 -1.62 16.62 -14.05
N ALA A 449 -2.41 16.28 -15.06
CA ALA A 449 -3.51 17.10 -15.56
C ALA A 449 -4.72 16.22 -15.92
N TRP A 450 -5.91 16.69 -15.56
CA TRP A 450 -7.18 16.04 -15.89
C TRP A 450 -7.97 16.91 -16.84
N VAL A 451 -8.21 16.40 -18.05
CA VAL A 451 -9.03 17.06 -19.07
C VAL A 451 -10.43 16.46 -19.00
N GLN A 452 -11.39 17.22 -18.50
CA GLN A 452 -12.77 16.77 -18.33
C GLN A 452 -13.50 16.81 -19.67
N ARG A 453 -13.77 15.63 -20.24
CA ARG A 453 -14.43 15.50 -21.54
C ARG A 453 -15.95 15.52 -21.42
N GLN A 454 -16.48 14.85 -20.40
CA GLN A 454 -17.92 14.70 -20.23
C GLN A 454 -18.29 14.47 -18.77
N MET A 455 -19.39 15.08 -18.34
CA MET A 455 -20.04 14.76 -17.07
C MET A 455 -21.33 14.00 -17.35
N LEU A 456 -21.57 12.92 -16.62
CA LEU A 456 -22.80 12.15 -16.65
C LEU A 456 -23.51 12.27 -15.29
N LEU A 457 -24.76 12.72 -15.28
CA LEU A 457 -25.61 12.79 -14.09
C LEU A 457 -26.69 11.73 -14.19
N GLY A 458 -26.78 10.80 -13.23
CA GLY A 458 -27.62 9.61 -13.42
C GLY A 458 -27.15 8.72 -14.56
N GLY A 459 -25.91 8.92 -15.04
CA GLY A 459 -25.38 8.30 -16.27
C GLY A 459 -25.86 8.95 -17.58
N LEU A 460 -26.59 10.07 -17.54
CA LEU A 460 -26.94 10.87 -18.72
C LEU A 460 -25.94 11.99 -18.99
N PRO A 461 -25.56 12.24 -20.25
CA PRO A 461 -24.62 13.30 -20.57
C PRO A 461 -25.18 14.68 -20.24
N TRP A 462 -24.41 15.44 -19.48
CA TRP A 462 -24.66 16.84 -19.22
C TRP A 462 -24.53 17.65 -20.51
N LYS A 463 -25.63 18.25 -20.97
CA LYS A 463 -25.66 19.05 -22.19
C LYS A 463 -25.27 20.50 -21.87
N GLY A 464 -23.97 20.77 -21.86
CA GLY A 464 -23.47 22.11 -21.57
C GLY A 464 -22.02 22.16 -21.17
N ARG A 465 -21.57 23.38 -20.80
CA ARG A 465 -20.31 23.52 -20.09
C ARG A 465 -20.43 22.75 -18.77
N ILE A 466 -19.50 21.84 -18.54
CA ILE A 466 -19.37 21.14 -17.24
C ILE A 466 -19.22 22.24 -16.19
N PRO A 467 -20.02 22.25 -15.12
CA PRO A 467 -19.85 23.23 -14.07
C PRO A 467 -18.51 23.04 -13.37
N GLU A 468 -17.88 24.16 -13.02
CA GLU A 468 -16.77 24.14 -12.07
C GLU A 468 -17.35 23.83 -10.70
N LEU A 469 -17.43 22.55 -10.37
CA LEU A 469 -17.77 22.13 -9.01
C LEU A 469 -16.61 22.52 -8.10
N PRO A 470 -16.89 22.91 -6.83
CA PRO A 470 -15.85 23.01 -5.82
C PRO A 470 -15.03 21.73 -5.88
N ILE A 471 -13.70 21.83 -5.93
CA ILE A 471 -12.84 20.66 -5.99
C ILE A 471 -13.08 19.91 -4.68
N ILE A 472 -13.84 18.82 -4.74
CA ILE A 472 -14.20 17.99 -3.57
C ILE A 472 -13.04 17.05 -3.21
N GLN A 473 -11.81 17.48 -3.48
CA GLN A 473 -10.59 16.84 -3.07
C GLN A 473 -9.95 17.77 -2.03
N PRO A 474 -9.37 17.22 -0.96
CA PRO A 474 -8.64 18.03 0.01
C PRO A 474 -7.59 18.88 -0.73
N ALA A 475 -7.46 20.15 -0.36
CA ALA A 475 -6.28 20.92 -0.74
C ALA A 475 -5.06 20.15 -0.19
N GLU A 476 -4.07 19.88 -1.02
CA GLU A 476 -3.06 18.81 -0.86
C GLU A 476 -3.58 17.36 -0.82
N ALA A 477 -4.32 16.93 -1.84
CA ALA A 477 -4.03 15.63 -2.45
C ALA A 477 -2.69 15.75 -3.21
N ASN A 478 -1.61 16.09 -2.51
CA ASN A 478 -0.26 16.11 -3.07
C ASN A 478 0.10 14.67 -3.34
N THR A 479 -0.11 14.24 -4.58
CA THR A 479 0.23 12.93 -5.10
C THR A 479 -0.43 11.74 -4.38
N LEU A 480 -0.58 10.62 -5.08
CA LEU A 480 -0.80 9.35 -4.38
C LEU A 480 0.25 9.26 -3.27
N PRO A 481 -0.10 8.87 -2.03
CA PRO A 481 0.80 8.80 -0.88
C PRO A 481 2.07 7.93 -1.03
N MET A 482 2.42 7.52 -2.25
CA MET A 482 3.68 6.90 -2.61
C MET A 482 4.40 7.52 -3.81
N ALA A 483 4.03 8.74 -4.23
CA ALA A 483 5.06 9.68 -4.64
C ALA A 483 5.72 10.35 -3.42
N LEU A 484 5.18 10.15 -2.20
CA LEU A 484 5.96 10.24 -0.98
C LEU A 484 6.99 9.11 -1.01
N THR A 485 8.24 9.48 -1.26
CA THR A 485 9.40 8.76 -0.71
C THR A 485 9.04 8.36 0.72
N LEU A 486 9.16 7.07 1.04
CA LEU A 486 8.88 6.54 2.38
C LEU A 486 9.95 7.08 3.36
N GLY A 487 9.88 8.38 3.64
CA GLY A 487 10.93 9.17 4.27
C GLY A 487 10.73 9.32 5.76
N HIS A 488 11.59 10.13 6.35
CA HIS A 488 11.75 10.34 7.80
C HIS A 488 10.50 10.91 8.50
N ASP A 489 9.59 11.53 7.72
CA ASP A 489 8.33 12.10 8.18
C ASP A 489 7.31 11.05 8.67
N TYR A 490 7.60 9.75 8.52
CA TYR A 490 6.70 8.66 8.88
C TYR A 490 7.40 7.57 9.68
N GLN A 491 6.67 6.99 10.63
CA GLN A 491 7.05 5.78 11.35
C GLN A 491 6.41 4.56 10.70
N TYR A 492 7.20 3.52 10.47
CA TYR A 492 6.78 2.31 9.79
C TYR A 492 6.78 1.09 10.71
N ARG A 493 5.92 0.13 10.41
CA ARG A 493 5.84 -1.13 11.14
C ARG A 493 5.43 -2.27 10.22
N TYR A 494 6.19 -3.37 10.29
CA TYR A 494 5.79 -4.63 9.65
C TYR A 494 4.53 -5.19 10.35
N ILE A 495 3.50 -5.51 9.57
CA ILE A 495 2.24 -6.08 10.07
C ILE A 495 2.18 -7.58 9.80
N GLY A 496 2.60 -8.04 8.62
CA GLY A 496 2.57 -9.45 8.23
C GLY A 496 2.69 -9.66 6.73
N GLN A 497 2.39 -10.88 6.28
CA GLN A 497 2.25 -11.22 4.85
C GLN A 497 0.78 -11.50 4.52
N ARG A 498 0.34 -11.07 3.33
CA ARG A 498 -0.99 -11.36 2.79
C ARG A 498 -0.93 -11.66 1.30
N ASP A 499 -1.81 -12.53 0.84
CA ASP A 499 -2.08 -12.65 -0.59
C ASP A 499 -2.97 -11.48 -1.06
N ILE A 500 -2.51 -10.75 -2.07
CA ILE A 500 -3.25 -9.70 -2.75
C ILE A 500 -3.26 -10.04 -4.25
N HIS A 501 -4.42 -10.40 -4.79
CA HIS A 501 -4.59 -10.77 -6.20
C HIS A 501 -3.63 -11.89 -6.67
N GLY A 502 -3.38 -12.90 -5.84
CA GLY A 502 -2.51 -14.04 -6.15
C GLY A 502 -1.01 -13.73 -5.99
N ARG A 503 -0.67 -12.61 -5.35
CA ARG A 503 0.71 -12.21 -5.03
C ARG A 503 0.88 -12.14 -3.52
N VAL A 504 1.86 -12.86 -3.00
CA VAL A 504 2.29 -12.72 -1.60
C VAL A 504 2.91 -11.33 -1.44
N CYS A 505 2.37 -10.54 -0.52
CA CYS A 505 2.79 -9.16 -0.26
C CYS A 505 3.10 -8.97 1.22
N TYR A 506 4.12 -8.17 1.53
CA TYR A 506 4.35 -7.64 2.86
C TYR A 506 3.36 -6.50 3.14
N GLU A 507 2.63 -6.60 4.25
CA GLU A 507 1.75 -5.55 4.79
C GLU A 507 2.57 -4.64 5.71
N VAL A 508 2.72 -3.37 5.31
CA VAL A 508 3.48 -2.35 6.05
C VAL A 508 2.54 -1.24 6.49
N GLY A 509 2.47 -0.98 7.79
CA GLY A 509 1.73 0.15 8.35
C GLY A 509 2.59 1.39 8.47
N PHE A 510 2.01 2.57 8.25
CA PHE A 510 2.70 3.85 8.40
C PHE A 510 1.84 4.90 9.11
N LYS A 511 2.48 5.75 9.90
CA LYS A 511 1.86 6.90 10.60
C LYS A 511 2.79 8.11 10.61
N PRO A 512 2.27 9.34 10.62
CA PRO A 512 3.11 10.53 10.64
C PRO A 512 3.99 10.57 11.90
N ALA A 513 5.26 10.91 11.74
CA ALA A 513 6.19 11.11 12.84
C ALA A 513 5.87 12.41 13.59
N PRO A 514 6.24 12.54 14.88
CA PRO A 514 5.91 13.71 15.70
C PRO A 514 6.39 15.07 15.15
N HIS A 515 7.42 15.06 14.30
CA HIS A 515 8.04 16.26 13.73
C HIS A 515 7.45 16.65 12.35
N ALA A 516 6.64 15.78 11.74
CA ALA A 516 6.10 15.99 10.41
C ALA A 516 5.08 17.16 10.39
N LYS A 517 5.09 17.96 9.33
CA LYS A 517 4.20 19.14 9.14
C LYS A 517 3.50 19.06 7.78
N GLY A 518 2.31 19.65 7.67
CA GLY A 518 1.51 19.68 6.43
C GLY A 518 0.35 18.70 6.43
N ASN A 519 -0.17 18.35 5.25
CA ASN A 519 -1.22 17.32 5.12
C ASN A 519 -0.62 15.92 5.16
N LEU A 520 -0.68 15.32 6.35
CA LEU A 520 -0.08 14.04 6.66
C LEU A 520 -1.08 12.89 6.49
N TYR A 521 -0.57 11.70 6.13
CA TYR A 521 -1.37 10.50 5.90
C TYR A 521 -1.05 9.40 6.90
N GLU A 522 -2.03 8.59 7.27
CA GLU A 522 -1.77 7.31 7.93
C GLU A 522 -2.45 6.18 7.17
N GLY A 523 -1.87 4.98 7.24
CA GLY A 523 -2.37 3.91 6.40
C GLY A 523 -1.55 2.64 6.40
N ARG A 524 -1.78 1.87 5.33
CA ARG A 524 -1.11 0.60 5.05
C ARG A 524 -0.72 0.52 3.59
N ALA A 525 0.42 -0.11 3.31
CA ALA A 525 0.88 -0.45 1.98
C ALA A 525 1.12 -1.96 1.87
N TRP A 526 0.83 -2.52 0.70
CA TRP A 526 1.13 -3.89 0.35
C TRP A 526 2.19 -3.92 -0.74
N VAL A 527 3.34 -4.48 -0.39
CA VAL A 527 4.54 -4.55 -1.22
C VAL A 527 4.77 -6.00 -1.62
N ASP A 528 4.81 -6.29 -2.93
CA ASP A 528 5.01 -7.65 -3.45
C ASP A 528 6.31 -8.27 -2.90
N SER A 529 6.23 -9.51 -2.41
CA SER A 529 7.35 -10.12 -1.67
C SER A 529 8.53 -10.51 -2.54
N HIS A 530 8.33 -10.60 -3.86
CA HIS A 530 9.36 -11.02 -4.81
C HIS A 530 9.95 -9.85 -5.59
N SER A 531 9.10 -8.91 -6.01
CA SER A 531 9.46 -7.78 -6.86
C SER A 531 9.53 -6.45 -6.12
N PHE A 532 9.14 -6.42 -4.84
CA PHE A 532 9.09 -5.22 -4.00
C PHE A 532 8.25 -4.08 -4.58
N LEU A 533 7.36 -4.39 -5.52
CA LEU A 533 6.49 -3.42 -6.15
C LEU A 533 5.31 -3.05 -5.25
N LYS A 534 4.98 -1.76 -5.34
CA LYS A 534 3.67 -1.17 -5.12
C LYS A 534 2.50 -2.01 -5.65
N ILE A 535 1.76 -2.82 -4.87
CA ILE A 535 0.51 -3.44 -5.36
C ILE A 535 -0.75 -2.68 -4.90
N LYS A 536 -0.83 -2.37 -3.62
CA LYS A 536 -2.00 -1.72 -3.01
C LYS A 536 -1.59 -0.73 -1.93
N MET A 537 -2.37 0.33 -1.76
CA MET A 537 -2.23 1.27 -0.64
C MET A 537 -3.59 1.60 -0.07
N GLU A 538 -3.69 1.76 1.23
CA GLU A 538 -4.88 2.25 1.91
C GLU A 538 -4.47 3.44 2.79
N VAL A 539 -5.06 4.60 2.55
CA VAL A 539 -4.65 5.85 3.17
C VAL A 539 -5.82 6.64 3.72
N ARG A 540 -5.50 7.42 4.74
CA ARG A 540 -6.41 8.37 5.36
C ARG A 540 -5.67 9.66 5.65
N LEU A 541 -6.33 10.77 5.38
CA LEU A 541 -5.83 12.10 5.70
C LEU A 541 -5.93 12.34 7.22
N ALA A 542 -4.82 12.69 7.86
CA ALA A 542 -4.78 12.99 9.31
C ALA A 542 -5.47 14.33 9.65
N HIS A 543 -5.53 15.27 8.70
CA HIS A 543 -6.12 16.60 8.87
C HIS A 543 -7.05 16.95 7.70
N GLN A 544 -8.34 17.21 7.95
CA GLN A 544 -9.35 17.38 6.90
C GLN A 544 -9.85 18.82 6.80
N GLU A 545 -10.08 19.27 5.56
CA GLU A 545 -10.67 20.57 5.21
C GLU A 545 -12.15 20.43 4.76
N PRO A 546 -13.03 21.40 5.06
CA PRO A 546 -14.43 21.39 4.60
C PRO A 546 -14.55 21.34 3.06
N PRO A 547 -15.60 20.71 2.45
CA PRO A 547 -16.80 20.07 3.01
C PRO A 547 -16.59 18.66 3.56
N GLN A 548 -15.36 18.14 3.49
CA GLN A 548 -15.10 16.74 3.74
C GLN A 548 -14.94 16.44 5.23
N VAL A 549 -15.90 15.70 5.76
CA VAL A 549 -15.98 15.26 7.17
C VAL A 549 -15.11 14.01 7.39
N SER A 550 -14.87 13.23 6.33
CA SER A 550 -13.98 12.08 6.35
C SER A 550 -13.48 11.68 4.95
N ASN A 551 -12.24 11.18 4.85
CA ASN A 551 -11.68 10.54 3.65
C ASN A 551 -10.96 9.23 4.01
N GLN A 552 -11.29 8.14 3.33
CA GLN A 552 -10.46 6.94 3.25
C GLN A 552 -10.33 6.56 1.79
N GLU A 553 -9.12 6.27 1.35
CA GLU A 553 -8.79 6.01 -0.04
C GLU A 553 -7.97 4.73 -0.16
N THR A 554 -8.28 3.90 -1.15
CA THR A 554 -7.56 2.67 -1.46
C THR A 554 -7.12 2.71 -2.91
N ASP A 555 -5.82 2.66 -3.12
CA ASP A 555 -5.18 2.73 -4.43
C ASP A 555 -4.69 1.35 -4.86
N TYR A 556 -4.90 1.03 -6.13
CA TYR A 556 -4.46 -0.22 -6.75
C TYR A 556 -3.56 0.08 -7.95
N TYR A 557 -2.44 -0.66 -8.03
CA TYR A 557 -1.41 -0.47 -9.04
C TYR A 557 -1.35 -1.71 -9.95
N ALA A 558 -1.17 -1.48 -11.25
CA ALA A 558 -1.10 -2.54 -12.24
C ALA A 558 0.03 -2.31 -13.25
N PRO A 559 0.59 -3.38 -13.85
CA PRO A 559 1.67 -3.27 -14.83
C PRO A 559 1.14 -2.85 -16.22
N TYR A 560 1.84 -1.90 -16.84
CA TYR A 560 1.64 -1.43 -18.21
C TYR A 560 2.98 -1.34 -18.93
N LYS A 561 3.01 -1.58 -20.24
CA LYS A 561 4.25 -1.54 -21.02
C LYS A 561 4.34 -0.25 -21.85
N ASP A 562 5.55 0.26 -22.03
CA ASP A 562 5.83 1.27 -23.05
C ASP A 562 6.06 0.63 -24.44
N ALA A 563 6.37 1.47 -25.44
CA ALA A 563 6.64 1.02 -26.81
C ALA A 563 7.87 0.09 -26.92
N ASP A 564 8.84 0.24 -26.02
CA ASP A 564 10.07 -0.55 -25.97
C ASP A 564 9.90 -1.85 -25.16
N GLY A 565 8.69 -2.10 -24.62
CA GLY A 565 8.34 -3.30 -23.87
C GLY A 565 8.70 -3.25 -22.39
N ARG A 566 9.22 -2.11 -21.89
CA ARG A 566 9.55 -1.90 -20.47
C ARG A 566 8.25 -1.74 -19.67
N THR A 567 8.18 -2.43 -18.53
CA THR A 567 6.98 -2.50 -17.69
C THR A 567 7.02 -1.46 -16.58
N TYR A 568 5.91 -0.77 -16.37
CA TYR A 568 5.66 0.27 -15.39
C TYR A 568 4.41 -0.07 -14.57
N TRP A 569 4.50 -0.01 -13.25
CA TRP A 569 3.40 -0.18 -12.31
C TRP A 569 2.77 1.17 -12.00
N LEU A 570 1.62 1.43 -12.63
CA LEU A 570 0.91 2.70 -12.57
C LEU A 570 -0.44 2.54 -11.85
N LEU A 571 -0.97 3.64 -11.33
CA LEU A 571 -2.27 3.69 -10.68
C LEU A 571 -3.36 3.24 -11.65
N SER A 572 -4.05 2.15 -11.32
CA SER A 572 -5.09 1.55 -12.17
C SER A 572 -6.49 1.83 -11.66
N ARG A 573 -6.66 1.88 -10.33
CA ARG A 573 -7.95 2.04 -9.68
C ARG A 573 -7.80 2.74 -8.33
N VAL A 574 -8.78 3.57 -7.99
CA VAL A 574 -8.91 4.23 -6.69
C VAL A 574 -10.31 3.98 -6.15
N GLU A 575 -10.41 3.56 -4.90
CA GLU A 575 -11.67 3.41 -4.18
C GLU A 575 -11.66 4.33 -2.96
N GLY A 576 -12.57 5.31 -2.94
CA GLY A 576 -12.70 6.28 -1.87
C GLY A 576 -14.02 6.11 -1.12
N LEU A 577 -13.98 6.20 0.21
CA LEU A 577 -15.14 6.43 1.06
C LEU A 577 -15.02 7.81 1.69
N GLN A 578 -16.03 8.63 1.44
CA GLN A 578 -16.03 10.03 1.85
C GLN A 578 -17.34 10.35 2.55
N ILE A 579 -17.24 11.06 3.66
CA ILE A 579 -18.40 11.63 4.35
C ILE A 579 -18.39 13.13 4.07
N PHE A 580 -19.50 13.63 3.54
CA PHE A 580 -19.72 15.05 3.33
C PHE A 580 -20.77 15.56 4.32
N SER A 581 -20.57 16.76 4.83
CA SER A 581 -21.65 17.53 5.44
C SER A 581 -22.22 18.42 4.35
N MET A 582 -23.45 18.16 3.93
CA MET A 582 -24.18 18.98 2.97
C MET A 582 -25.55 19.25 3.55
N GLY A 583 -25.70 20.39 4.22
CA GLY A 583 -26.96 20.69 4.86
C GLY A 583 -27.23 19.81 6.10
N PRO A 584 -28.51 19.49 6.43
CA PRO A 584 -28.90 18.59 7.54
C PRO A 584 -28.50 17.14 7.37
N VAL A 585 -27.72 16.85 6.33
CA VAL A 585 -27.48 15.50 5.87
C VAL A 585 -25.98 15.26 5.84
N THR A 586 -25.62 14.19 6.54
CA THR A 586 -24.33 13.55 6.36
C THR A 586 -24.42 12.66 5.12
N LEU A 587 -23.88 13.10 3.99
CA LEU A 587 -23.91 12.32 2.75
C LEU A 587 -22.69 11.40 2.71
N ASN A 588 -22.97 10.10 2.62
CA ASN A 588 -21.94 9.12 2.32
C ASN A 588 -21.74 9.08 0.81
N ALA A 589 -20.51 9.30 0.37
CA ALA A 589 -20.12 9.19 -1.02
C ALA A 589 -19.07 8.11 -1.18
N ARG A 590 -19.36 7.16 -2.07
CA ARG A 590 -18.32 6.28 -2.61
C ARG A 590 -17.76 6.92 -3.87
N ARG A 591 -16.45 7.13 -3.91
CA ARG A 591 -15.71 7.53 -5.10
C ARG A 591 -15.04 6.30 -5.70
N GLU A 592 -15.16 6.12 -6.99
CA GLU A 592 -14.40 5.12 -7.73
C GLU A 592 -13.71 5.78 -8.91
N VAL A 593 -12.42 5.55 -9.07
CA VAL A 593 -11.66 5.99 -10.24
C VAL A 593 -11.09 4.76 -10.93
N THR A 594 -11.30 4.64 -12.23
CA THR A 594 -10.68 3.59 -13.05
C THR A 594 -9.92 4.21 -14.20
N PHE A 595 -8.65 3.82 -14.36
CA PHE A 595 -7.79 4.24 -15.46
C PHE A 595 -7.70 3.12 -16.50
N SER A 596 -7.71 3.49 -17.77
CA SER A 596 -7.66 2.56 -18.90
C SER A 596 -6.95 3.18 -20.10
N GLY A 597 -6.54 2.36 -21.08
CA GLY A 597 -5.92 2.84 -22.32
C GLY A 597 -4.60 3.60 -22.09
N PHE A 598 -3.72 3.05 -21.25
CA PHE A 598 -2.43 3.65 -20.94
C PHE A 598 -1.54 3.74 -22.19
N MET A 599 -0.94 4.92 -22.40
CA MET A 599 0.18 5.11 -23.34
C MET A 599 1.36 5.66 -22.55
N VAL A 600 2.36 4.82 -22.28
CA VAL A 600 3.54 5.15 -21.47
C VAL A 600 4.69 5.60 -22.37
N ASN A 601 5.40 6.66 -21.96
CA ASN A 601 6.53 7.25 -22.70
C ASN A 601 6.20 7.56 -24.18
N ASN A 602 4.96 7.98 -24.45
CA ASN A 602 4.50 8.20 -25.81
C ASN A 602 5.22 9.42 -26.44
N PRO A 603 5.89 9.26 -27.60
CA PRO A 603 6.53 10.38 -28.30
C PRO A 603 5.56 11.51 -28.66
N ARG A 604 4.27 11.20 -28.85
CA ARG A 604 3.21 12.17 -29.17
C ARG A 604 2.59 12.85 -27.96
N PHE A 605 3.10 12.62 -26.74
CA PHE A 605 2.56 13.21 -25.52
C PHE A 605 2.39 14.73 -25.61
N ALA A 606 3.43 15.44 -26.05
CA ALA A 606 3.39 16.90 -26.13
C ALA A 606 2.35 17.42 -27.13
N GLU A 607 2.19 16.74 -28.27
CA GLU A 607 1.16 17.05 -29.27
C GLU A 607 -0.25 16.84 -28.71
N LEU A 608 -0.48 15.71 -28.03
CA LEU A 608 -1.76 15.37 -27.42
C LEU A 608 -2.13 16.35 -26.31
N TYR A 609 -1.17 16.69 -25.44
CA TYR A 609 -1.37 17.63 -24.36
C TYR A 609 -1.65 19.05 -24.88
N LYS A 610 -0.86 19.54 -25.85
CA LYS A 610 -1.10 20.84 -26.49
C LYS A 610 -2.46 20.91 -27.18
N THR A 611 -2.89 19.82 -27.80
CA THR A 611 -4.25 19.72 -28.41
C THR A 611 -5.33 19.80 -27.33
N ALA A 612 -5.13 19.18 -26.17
CA ALA A 612 -6.05 19.29 -25.06
C ALA A 612 -6.08 20.71 -24.47
N GLU A 613 -4.92 21.37 -24.31
CA GLU A 613 -4.85 22.77 -23.87
C GLU A 613 -5.54 23.73 -24.83
N ALA A 614 -5.45 23.50 -26.14
CA ALA A 614 -6.16 24.31 -27.14
C ALA A 614 -7.68 24.03 -27.21
N SER A 615 -8.17 22.98 -26.56
CA SER A 615 -9.59 22.66 -26.53
C SER A 615 -10.38 23.61 -25.61
N HIS A 616 -11.71 23.58 -25.69
CA HIS A 616 -12.58 24.30 -24.76
C HIS A 616 -12.88 23.51 -23.46
N ASP A 617 -12.26 22.33 -23.30
CA ASP A 617 -12.52 21.45 -22.17
C ASP A 617 -11.93 22.01 -20.88
N GLN A 618 -12.56 21.69 -19.74
CA GLN A 618 -12.03 22.07 -18.44
C GLN A 618 -10.81 21.22 -18.12
N ILE A 619 -9.74 21.87 -17.64
CA ILE A 619 -8.50 21.19 -17.27
C ILE A 619 -8.22 21.48 -15.79
N LEU A 620 -8.03 20.42 -15.01
CA LEU A 620 -7.49 20.50 -13.65
C LEU A 620 -6.00 20.16 -13.70
N GLN A 621 -5.16 21.14 -13.39
CA GLN A 621 -3.71 21.02 -13.37
C GLN A 621 -3.21 20.83 -11.94
N GLU A 622 -2.32 19.88 -11.73
CA GLU A 622 -1.62 19.70 -10.46
C GLU A 622 -0.68 20.88 -10.15
N THR A 623 -0.67 21.32 -8.91
CA THR A 623 0.18 22.41 -8.40
C THR A 623 0.69 22.04 -7.01
N SER A 624 1.66 22.78 -6.48
CA SER A 624 2.15 22.60 -5.10
C SER A 624 1.06 22.80 -4.03
N SER A 625 -0.08 23.40 -4.38
CA SER A 625 -1.23 23.60 -3.49
C SER A 625 -2.41 22.68 -3.83
N GLY A 626 -2.18 21.60 -4.60
CA GLY A 626 -3.18 20.67 -5.13
C GLY A 626 -3.73 21.07 -6.51
N TYR A 627 -4.76 20.36 -6.99
CA TYR A 627 -5.33 20.65 -8.31
C TYR A 627 -5.97 22.05 -8.40
N ARG A 628 -5.74 22.73 -9.52
CA ARG A 628 -6.33 24.04 -9.85
C ARG A 628 -6.88 24.05 -11.26
N TYR A 629 -7.95 24.79 -11.46
CA TYR A 629 -8.55 24.94 -12.79
C TYR A 629 -7.66 25.82 -13.66
N LEU A 630 -7.38 25.32 -14.87
CA LEU A 630 -6.69 26.04 -15.91
C LEU A 630 -7.73 26.69 -16.83
N VAL A 631 -8.00 27.98 -16.59
CA VAL A 631 -9.11 28.73 -17.18
C VAL A 631 -8.73 29.23 -18.57
N HIS A 632 -9.56 28.94 -19.56
CA HIS A 632 -9.42 29.41 -20.93
C HIS A 632 -9.96 30.85 -21.10
N HIS A 633 -9.18 31.72 -21.73
CA HIS A 633 -9.53 33.11 -22.05
C HIS A 633 -9.93 33.28 -23.51
N SER A 634 -10.61 34.38 -23.84
CA SER A 634 -11.07 34.64 -25.21
C SER A 634 -9.94 34.86 -26.22
N ASP A 635 -8.73 35.17 -25.74
CA ASP A 635 -7.51 35.32 -26.56
C ASP A 635 -6.82 33.97 -26.86
N GLY A 636 -7.39 32.84 -26.40
CA GLY A 636 -6.84 31.50 -26.58
C GLY A 636 -5.75 31.14 -25.57
N SER A 637 -5.40 32.04 -24.65
CA SER A 637 -4.49 31.74 -23.54
C SER A 637 -5.21 31.00 -22.41
N ARG A 638 -4.43 30.31 -21.59
CA ARG A 638 -4.91 29.63 -20.38
C ARG A 638 -4.14 30.13 -19.16
N THR A 639 -4.84 30.49 -18.09
CA THR A 639 -4.20 30.84 -16.81
C THR A 639 -4.67 29.97 -15.67
N LEU A 640 -3.73 29.66 -14.79
CA LEU A 640 -3.97 28.86 -13.60
C LEU A 640 -4.71 29.70 -12.56
N ARG A 641 -5.91 29.27 -12.18
CA ARG A 641 -6.67 29.95 -11.13
C ARG A 641 -6.34 29.36 -9.77
N MET A 642 -5.43 30.02 -9.03
CA MET A 642 -4.96 29.59 -7.71
C MET A 642 -6.04 29.61 -6.63
N ASN A 643 -7.00 30.53 -6.72
CA ASN A 643 -8.10 30.61 -5.76
C ASN A 643 -9.31 29.78 -6.24
N PRO A 644 -9.71 28.73 -5.51
CA PRO A 644 -10.88 27.95 -5.87
C PRO A 644 -12.16 28.79 -5.77
N LYS A 645 -13.12 28.54 -6.65
CA LYS A 645 -14.45 29.12 -6.53
C LYS A 645 -15.16 28.43 -5.37
N HIS A 646 -15.49 29.19 -4.33
CA HIS A 646 -16.13 28.64 -3.14
C HIS A 646 -17.65 28.64 -3.21
N SER A 647 -18.26 29.31 -4.19
CA SER A 647 -19.71 29.44 -4.29
C SER A 647 -20.27 29.04 -5.65
N TRP A 648 -21.52 28.57 -5.65
CA TRP A 648 -22.30 28.31 -6.84
C TRP A 648 -23.76 28.65 -6.63
N PHE A 649 -24.48 28.81 -7.75
CA PHE A 649 -25.89 29.18 -7.77
C PHE A 649 -26.64 28.27 -8.75
N LEU A 650 -27.79 27.75 -8.32
CA LEU A 650 -28.63 26.86 -9.11
C LEU A 650 -30.06 27.39 -9.09
N GLY A 651 -30.68 27.52 -10.25
CA GLY A 651 -32.10 27.79 -10.36
C GLY A 651 -32.90 26.48 -10.34
N VAL A 652 -34.02 26.49 -9.64
CA VAL A 652 -35.00 25.41 -9.67
C VAL A 652 -36.35 25.96 -10.13
N ALA A 653 -37.02 25.22 -11.01
CA ALA A 653 -38.41 25.45 -11.35
C ALA A 653 -39.14 24.11 -11.41
N GLY A 654 -40.42 24.06 -11.08
CA GLY A 654 -41.14 22.80 -11.02
C GLY A 654 -42.59 22.90 -10.60
N LEU A 655 -43.24 21.75 -10.57
CA LEU A 655 -44.62 21.55 -10.11
C LEU A 655 -44.63 20.38 -9.14
N TYR A 656 -45.28 20.57 -8.00
CA TYR A 656 -45.43 19.54 -6.97
C TYR A 656 -46.92 19.31 -6.68
N HIS A 657 -47.39 18.10 -6.91
CA HIS A 657 -48.74 17.67 -6.58
C HIS A 657 -48.69 16.62 -5.48
N ASP A 658 -49.35 16.91 -4.36
CA ASP A 658 -49.42 16.04 -3.19
C ASP A 658 -50.80 16.21 -2.51
N PRO A 659 -51.46 15.12 -2.10
CA PRO A 659 -52.77 15.16 -1.45
C PRO A 659 -52.86 15.99 -0.15
N GLY A 660 -51.73 16.29 0.48
CA GLY A 660 -51.61 17.16 1.65
C GLY A 660 -51.76 18.65 1.32
N PHE A 661 -51.73 19.03 0.04
CA PHE A 661 -51.99 20.40 -0.40
C PHE A 661 -53.34 20.53 -1.11
N SER A 662 -53.97 21.70 -0.95
CA SER A 662 -55.25 21.98 -1.62
C SER A 662 -55.15 22.09 -3.15
N ASN A 663 -53.99 22.48 -3.66
CA ASN A 663 -53.71 22.68 -5.08
C ASN A 663 -52.28 22.21 -5.41
N THR A 664 -52.00 21.94 -6.68
CA THR A 664 -50.64 21.73 -7.16
C THR A 664 -49.79 22.98 -6.94
N LEU A 665 -48.63 22.82 -6.31
CA LEU A 665 -47.73 23.91 -5.96
C LEU A 665 -46.74 24.17 -7.10
N PRO A 666 -46.72 25.39 -7.67
CA PRO A 666 -45.57 25.81 -8.47
C PRO A 666 -44.39 26.08 -7.55
N LEU A 667 -43.24 25.50 -7.88
CA LEU A 667 -41.97 25.77 -7.22
C LEU A 667 -41.10 26.57 -8.18
N VAL A 668 -40.68 27.76 -7.78
CA VAL A 668 -39.68 28.54 -8.51
C VAL A 668 -38.75 29.12 -7.46
N GLY A 669 -37.46 28.86 -7.63
CA GLY A 669 -36.50 29.14 -6.58
C GLY A 669 -35.06 29.14 -7.03
N ALA A 670 -34.22 29.38 -6.05
CA ALA A 670 -32.78 29.36 -6.21
C ALA A 670 -32.12 28.68 -5.02
N GLU A 671 -30.99 28.06 -5.30
CA GLU A 671 -30.06 27.51 -4.32
C GLU A 671 -28.75 28.27 -4.42
N TYR A 672 -28.27 28.76 -3.28
CA TYR A 672 -26.96 29.36 -3.12
C TYR A 672 -26.14 28.50 -2.17
N PHE A 673 -24.92 28.16 -2.56
CA PHE A 673 -23.96 27.46 -1.72
C PHE A 673 -22.66 28.24 -1.65
N ASN A 674 -22.01 28.23 -0.47
CA ASN A 674 -20.68 28.75 -0.26
C ASN A 674 -19.91 27.83 0.71
N SER A 675 -18.79 27.25 0.27
CA SER A 675 -17.97 26.33 1.06
C SER A 675 -17.03 27.01 2.06
N ASN A 676 -16.83 28.33 1.95
CA ASN A 676 -15.93 29.12 2.80
C ASN A 676 -16.59 30.46 3.17
N TRP A 677 -17.75 30.37 3.79
CA TRP A 677 -18.55 31.50 4.20
C TRP A 677 -17.77 32.41 5.16
N MET A 678 -17.73 33.70 4.83
CA MET A 678 -17.00 34.74 5.59
C MET A 678 -15.51 34.41 5.88
N HIS A 679 -14.86 33.60 5.04
CA HIS A 679 -13.46 33.15 5.25
C HIS A 679 -13.23 32.39 6.58
N THR A 680 -14.28 31.78 7.14
CA THR A 680 -14.24 31.10 8.44
C THR A 680 -14.06 29.58 8.33
N ASN A 681 -13.91 29.05 7.11
CA ASN A 681 -14.02 27.62 6.78
C ASN A 681 -15.37 27.01 7.20
N ALA A 682 -16.42 27.83 7.32
CA ALA A 682 -17.80 27.39 7.47
C ALA A 682 -18.49 27.31 6.11
N GLN A 683 -19.54 26.51 6.00
CA GLN A 683 -20.31 26.32 4.78
C GLN A 683 -21.71 26.85 4.97
N MET A 684 -22.19 27.62 3.99
CA MET A 684 -23.54 28.17 3.97
C MET A 684 -24.29 27.63 2.76
N GLN A 685 -25.51 27.15 2.99
CA GLN A 685 -26.44 26.73 1.95
C GLN A 685 -27.79 27.40 2.20
N ILE A 686 -28.35 28.03 1.18
CA ILE A 686 -29.66 28.66 1.23
C ILE A 686 -30.46 28.17 0.03
N PHE A 687 -31.59 27.53 0.28
CA PHE A 687 -32.56 27.16 -0.74
C PHE A 687 -33.84 27.96 -0.50
N ALA A 688 -34.25 28.73 -1.51
CA ALA A 688 -35.48 29.52 -1.43
C ALA A 688 -36.36 29.19 -2.64
N SER A 689 -37.48 28.52 -2.42
CA SER A 689 -38.42 28.11 -3.50
C SER A 689 -39.87 28.57 -3.31
N GLY A 690 -40.07 29.50 -2.38
CA GLY A 690 -41.41 29.97 -1.99
C GLY A 690 -42.05 28.99 -1.02
N ALA A 691 -42.61 27.89 -1.51
CA ALA A 691 -43.34 26.94 -0.65
C ALA A 691 -42.47 26.26 0.40
N LEU A 692 -41.22 25.93 0.04
CA LEU A 692 -40.21 25.32 0.91
C LEU A 692 -38.92 26.14 0.87
N ASN A 693 -38.38 26.46 2.03
CA ASN A 693 -37.13 27.20 2.15
C ASN A 693 -36.26 26.53 3.21
N THR A 694 -34.97 26.41 2.94
CA THR A 694 -34.01 25.86 3.89
C THR A 694 -32.77 26.74 4.00
N VAL A 695 -32.21 26.80 5.21
CA VAL A 695 -30.96 27.51 5.50
C VAL A 695 -30.08 26.60 6.31
N ILE A 696 -28.85 26.37 5.88
CA ILE A 696 -27.89 25.55 6.61
C ILE A 696 -26.56 26.27 6.74
N LEU A 697 -26.04 26.27 7.96
CA LEU A 697 -24.69 26.70 8.29
C LEU A 697 -23.95 25.53 8.96
N SER A 698 -22.85 25.07 8.38
CA SER A 698 -22.07 23.95 8.93
C SER A 698 -20.58 24.29 9.07
N LYS A 699 -19.91 23.66 10.03
CA LYS A 699 -18.46 23.73 10.22
C LYS A 699 -17.90 22.35 10.53
N VAL A 700 -17.20 21.78 9.55
CA VAL A 700 -16.70 20.40 9.55
C VAL A 700 -15.63 20.13 10.63
N ARG A 701 -14.94 21.17 11.09
CA ARG A 701 -13.96 21.09 12.17
C ARG A 701 -14.18 22.24 13.16
N LEU A 702 -15.23 22.11 13.96
CA LEU A 702 -15.47 23.01 15.08
C LEU A 702 -14.42 22.76 16.19
N TRP A 703 -14.17 21.47 16.50
CA TRP A 703 -13.06 20.98 17.33
C TRP A 703 -12.41 19.75 16.67
N PRO A 704 -11.28 19.22 17.18
CA PRO A 704 -10.75 17.95 16.68
C PRO A 704 -11.81 16.84 16.70
N LYS A 705 -12.05 16.21 15.54
CA LYS A 705 -13.09 15.18 15.31
C LYS A 705 -14.55 15.60 15.50
N VAL A 706 -14.83 16.85 15.88
CA VAL A 706 -16.20 17.34 16.08
C VAL A 706 -16.59 18.35 15.00
N ASP A 707 -17.70 18.09 14.33
CA ASP A 707 -18.37 19.04 13.45
C ASP A 707 -19.59 19.67 14.14
N GLY A 708 -19.97 20.86 13.68
CA GLY A 708 -21.14 21.57 14.18
C GLY A 708 -22.01 22.07 13.04
N GLU A 709 -23.33 22.05 13.24
CA GLU A 709 -24.29 22.42 12.21
C GLU A 709 -25.50 23.14 12.79
N VAL A 710 -26.07 24.07 12.03
CA VAL A 710 -27.38 24.68 12.26
C VAL A 710 -28.18 24.60 10.97
N HIS A 711 -29.38 24.03 11.05
CA HIS A 711 -30.30 23.85 9.94
C HIS A 711 -31.67 24.43 10.27
N GLY A 712 -32.26 25.17 9.33
CA GLY A 712 -33.64 25.63 9.39
C GLY A 712 -34.44 25.19 8.16
N THR A 713 -35.69 24.75 8.37
CA THR A 713 -36.68 24.46 7.33
C THR A 713 -37.94 25.29 7.59
N PHE A 714 -38.41 25.99 6.56
CA PHE A 714 -39.53 26.92 6.64
C PHE A 714 -40.49 26.70 5.49
N PHE A 715 -41.74 26.35 5.82
CA PHE A 715 -42.83 26.27 4.86
C PHE A 715 -43.59 27.60 4.86
N LEU A 716 -43.91 28.14 3.67
CA LEU A 716 -44.75 29.36 3.58
C LEU A 716 -46.21 29.05 3.28
N ILE A 717 -46.55 27.78 3.06
CA ILE A 717 -47.91 27.33 2.72
C ILE A 717 -48.34 26.27 3.74
N PRO A 718 -49.51 26.44 4.40
CA PRO A 718 -49.99 25.47 5.37
C PRO A 718 -50.43 24.17 4.68
N MET A 719 -50.12 23.05 5.31
CA MET A 719 -50.47 21.70 4.87
C MET A 719 -51.85 21.30 5.46
N LEU A 720 -52.55 20.41 4.76
CA LEU A 720 -53.82 19.85 5.22
C LEU A 720 -53.57 18.62 6.09
N ASP A 721 -54.14 18.64 7.29
CA ASP A 721 -54.20 17.50 8.18
C ASP A 721 -55.47 16.69 7.89
N ARG A 722 -55.29 15.48 7.34
CA ARG A 722 -56.38 14.56 6.95
C ARG A 722 -56.48 13.41 7.94
N VAL A 723 -57.69 12.99 8.29
CA VAL A 723 -57.95 11.88 9.24
C VAL A 723 -58.93 10.90 8.61
N TYR A 724 -58.74 9.62 8.91
CA TYR A 724 -59.64 8.55 8.45
C TYR A 724 -60.24 7.82 9.63
N ARG A 725 -61.57 7.63 9.61
CA ARG A 725 -62.31 6.79 10.55
C ARG A 725 -63.10 5.74 9.76
N ASN A 726 -63.03 4.48 10.17
CA ASN A 726 -63.70 3.36 9.48
C ASN A 726 -63.41 3.30 7.97
N GLY A 727 -62.17 3.61 7.57
CA GLY A 727 -61.73 3.58 6.16
C GLY A 727 -62.18 4.76 5.29
N GLN A 728 -62.90 5.75 5.83
CA GLN A 728 -63.36 6.95 5.15
C GLN A 728 -62.71 8.21 5.74
N GLU A 729 -62.52 9.25 4.92
CA GLU A 729 -61.95 10.51 5.41
C GLU A 729 -62.99 11.29 6.22
N ASP A 730 -62.65 11.62 7.47
CA ASP A 730 -63.46 12.52 8.30
C ASP A 730 -63.04 13.97 8.04
N ARG A 731 -63.80 14.64 7.18
CA ARG A 731 -63.54 16.04 6.81
C ARG A 731 -63.87 17.02 7.94
N GLY A 732 -64.73 16.64 8.88
CA GLY A 732 -65.13 17.48 10.02
C GLY A 732 -63.96 17.75 10.97
N GLU A 733 -62.95 16.89 10.97
CA GLU A 733 -61.73 17.06 11.76
C GLU A 733 -60.57 17.67 10.97
N ARG A 734 -60.76 18.04 9.68
CA ARG A 734 -59.65 18.50 8.83
C ARG A 734 -59.11 19.83 9.31
N LEU A 735 -57.81 19.92 9.52
CA LEU A 735 -57.12 21.17 9.92
C LEU A 735 -56.12 21.62 8.86
N LYS A 736 -55.72 22.89 8.93
CA LYS A 736 -54.52 23.40 8.29
C LYS A 736 -53.44 23.53 9.34
N HIS A 737 -52.22 23.08 9.05
CA HIS A 737 -51.09 23.27 9.94
C HIS A 737 -49.87 23.85 9.22
N LEU A 738 -49.07 24.59 9.96
CA LEU A 738 -47.78 25.11 9.54
C LEU A 738 -46.73 24.54 10.48
N ASP A 739 -45.63 24.03 9.93
CA ASP A 739 -44.50 23.51 10.68
C ASP A 739 -43.24 24.24 10.23
N GLU A 740 -42.52 24.84 11.17
CA GLU A 740 -41.26 25.53 10.94
C GLU A 740 -40.27 25.03 11.97
N SER A 741 -39.08 24.62 11.55
CA SER A 741 -38.12 23.98 12.45
C SER A 741 -36.72 24.54 12.28
N VAL A 742 -36.03 24.74 13.40
CA VAL A 742 -34.60 25.04 13.47
C VAL A 742 -33.93 24.02 14.38
N SER A 743 -32.85 23.42 13.93
CA SER A 743 -32.06 22.45 14.69
C SER A 743 -30.59 22.81 14.69
N GLY A 744 -29.91 22.54 15.79
CA GLY A 744 -28.46 22.60 15.91
C GLY A 744 -27.92 21.21 16.27
N SER A 745 -26.76 20.84 15.73
CA SER A 745 -26.12 19.57 16.04
C SER A 745 -24.62 19.70 16.30
N LEU A 746 -24.12 18.80 17.15
CA LEU A 746 -22.69 18.57 17.37
C LEU A 746 -22.38 17.10 17.07
N GLY A 747 -21.59 16.88 16.03
CA GLY A 747 -21.27 15.56 15.49
C GLY A 747 -19.89 15.07 15.90
N TRP A 748 -19.81 13.93 16.59
CA TRP A 748 -18.54 13.24 16.88
C TRP A 748 -18.24 12.16 15.84
N ARG A 749 -17.11 12.32 15.15
CA ARG A 749 -16.55 11.33 14.22
C ARG A 749 -15.87 10.19 14.96
N MET A 750 -16.56 9.06 15.07
CA MET A 750 -16.06 7.85 15.73
C MET A 750 -15.03 7.14 14.85
N THR A 751 -15.31 7.02 13.55
CA THR A 751 -14.44 6.43 12.53
C THR A 751 -14.55 7.25 11.24
N PRO A 752 -13.77 6.98 10.18
CA PRO A 752 -13.98 7.64 8.89
C PRO A 752 -15.33 7.38 8.24
N ALA A 753 -16.00 6.33 8.68
CA ALA A 753 -17.20 5.83 8.03
C ALA A 753 -18.42 5.93 8.94
N THR A 754 -18.28 6.53 10.13
CA THR A 754 -19.34 6.61 11.15
C THR A 754 -19.31 7.90 11.95
N LYS A 755 -20.48 8.44 12.24
CA LYS A 755 -20.67 9.67 13.03
C LYS A 755 -21.84 9.49 14.01
N LEU A 756 -21.67 9.99 15.23
CA LEU A 756 -22.73 10.13 16.22
C LEU A 756 -22.91 11.62 16.51
N ALA A 757 -24.12 12.15 16.34
CA ALA A 757 -24.43 13.55 16.58
C ALA A 757 -25.44 13.72 17.71
N PHE A 758 -25.22 14.73 18.54
CA PHE A 758 -26.21 15.24 19.47
C PHE A 758 -26.97 16.37 18.81
N VAL A 759 -28.30 16.31 18.83
CA VAL A 759 -29.18 17.25 18.14
C VAL A 759 -30.11 17.93 19.12
N LEU A 760 -30.25 19.25 18.98
CA LEU A 760 -31.27 20.05 19.64
C LEU A 760 -32.14 20.70 18.57
N SER A 761 -33.45 20.64 18.72
CA SER A 761 -34.40 21.24 17.77
C SER A 761 -35.45 22.10 18.45
N VAL A 762 -35.87 23.14 17.77
CA VAL A 762 -37.03 23.95 18.11
C VAL A 762 -37.92 23.99 16.88
N SER A 763 -39.16 23.58 17.02
CA SER A 763 -40.16 23.68 15.96
C SER A 763 -41.37 24.48 16.44
N TYR A 764 -41.92 25.32 15.56
CA TYR A 764 -43.18 25.99 15.77
C TYR A 764 -44.27 25.26 14.99
N ARG A 765 -45.34 24.88 15.68
CA ARG A 765 -46.51 24.28 15.05
C ARG A 765 -47.74 25.15 15.24
N GLY A 766 -48.24 25.67 14.12
CA GLY A 766 -49.42 26.51 14.06
C GLY A 766 -50.60 25.78 13.43
N PHE A 767 -51.78 25.87 14.04
CA PHE A 767 -53.01 25.24 13.57
C PHE A 767 -54.08 26.27 13.19
N ARG A 768 -54.83 25.97 12.14
CA ARG A 768 -55.97 26.77 11.66
C ARG A 768 -57.09 25.84 11.19
N GLN A 769 -58.33 26.32 11.29
CA GLN A 769 -59.47 25.62 10.73
C GLN A 769 -59.38 25.57 9.19
N SER A 770 -59.86 24.48 8.62
CA SER A 770 -60.15 24.36 7.20
C SER A 770 -61.60 24.78 6.90
N SER A 771 -61.95 24.89 5.62
CA SER A 771 -63.34 25.17 5.21
C SER A 771 -64.33 24.05 5.56
N PHE A 772 -63.84 22.88 6.00
CA PHE A 772 -64.65 21.71 6.35
C PHE A 772 -64.65 21.40 7.85
N THR A 773 -63.86 22.12 8.65
CA THR A 773 -63.76 21.85 10.09
C THR A 773 -65.11 22.06 10.76
N SER A 774 -65.56 21.06 11.54
CA SER A 774 -66.80 21.12 12.29
C SER A 774 -66.76 22.27 13.29
N PRO A 775 -67.86 23.03 13.45
CA PRO A 775 -67.98 24.05 14.50
C PRO A 775 -67.82 23.48 15.92
N LEU A 776 -68.04 22.17 16.10
CA LEU A 776 -67.88 21.46 17.38
C LEU A 776 -66.44 21.02 17.65
N PHE A 777 -65.52 21.17 16.70
CA PHE A 777 -64.14 20.73 16.84
C PHE A 777 -63.33 21.72 17.70
N SER A 778 -62.80 21.25 18.83
CA SER A 778 -61.87 22.04 19.64
C SER A 778 -60.47 22.02 19.03
N MET A 779 -59.92 23.20 18.76
CA MET A 779 -58.62 23.37 18.11
C MET A 779 -57.45 22.99 19.05
N PRO A 780 -56.40 22.32 18.54
CA PRO A 780 -55.15 22.17 19.27
C PRO A 780 -54.45 23.52 19.47
N SER A 781 -53.68 23.65 20.55
CA SER A 781 -52.91 24.87 20.83
C SER A 781 -51.71 24.99 19.90
N ASN A 782 -51.49 26.20 19.38
CA ASN A 782 -50.23 26.57 18.75
C ASN A 782 -49.13 26.49 19.81
N HIS A 783 -48.00 25.89 19.48
CA HIS A 783 -46.95 25.65 20.46
C HIS A 783 -45.58 25.64 19.81
N PHE A 784 -44.57 25.78 20.67
CA PHE A 784 -43.21 25.40 20.33
C PHE A 784 -42.96 23.99 20.84
N ASN A 785 -42.24 23.21 20.05
CA ASN A 785 -41.82 21.87 20.38
C ASN A 785 -40.29 21.84 20.45
N PHE A 786 -39.78 21.57 21.64
CA PHE A 786 -38.34 21.45 21.92
C PHE A 786 -37.94 19.99 21.84
N GLY A 787 -37.02 19.66 20.94
CA GLY A 787 -36.51 18.32 20.74
C GLY A 787 -35.05 18.21 21.17
N GLY A 788 -34.68 17.03 21.69
CA GLY A 788 -33.31 16.63 21.96
C GLY A 788 -33.11 15.18 21.57
N GLY A 789 -31.99 14.86 20.91
CA GLY A 789 -31.81 13.53 20.36
C GLY A 789 -30.37 13.16 20.00
N LEU A 790 -30.24 11.93 19.51
CA LEU A 790 -29.02 11.34 19.00
C LEU A 790 -29.25 10.81 17.58
N ASP A 791 -28.35 11.17 16.67
CA ASP A 791 -28.30 10.67 15.30
C ASP A 791 -27.01 9.90 15.05
N PHE A 792 -27.15 8.65 14.65
CA PHE A 792 -26.04 7.82 14.19
C PHE A 792 -26.12 7.65 12.68
N THR A 793 -25.00 7.85 11.99
CA THR A 793 -24.86 7.60 10.56
C THR A 793 -23.61 6.77 10.29
N GLY A 794 -23.71 5.78 9.41
CA GLY A 794 -22.59 4.92 9.04
C GLY A 794 -22.70 4.33 7.64
N ALA A 795 -21.58 4.08 6.98
CA ALA A 795 -21.54 3.39 5.69
C ALA A 795 -20.32 2.47 5.53
N TRP A 796 -20.53 1.23 5.10
CA TRP A 796 -19.47 0.24 4.93
C TRP A 796 -19.79 -0.73 3.79
N GLY A 797 -18.86 -0.99 2.88
CA GLY A 797 -18.98 -2.10 1.90
C GLY A 797 -20.26 -2.11 1.04
N GLY A 798 -20.94 -0.96 0.88
CA GLY A 798 -22.21 -0.83 0.14
C GLY A 798 -23.39 -0.53 1.05
N PHE A 799 -23.28 -0.95 2.31
CA PHE A 799 -24.27 -0.72 3.34
C PHE A 799 -24.26 0.72 3.80
N SER A 800 -25.45 1.25 4.10
CA SER A 800 -25.62 2.39 4.97
C SER A 800 -26.52 2.04 6.13
N MET A 801 -26.30 2.74 7.24
CA MET A 801 -27.12 2.67 8.45
C MET A 801 -27.35 4.08 8.97
N GLU A 802 -28.60 4.37 9.29
CA GLU A 802 -29.04 5.59 9.96
C GLU A 802 -29.89 5.19 11.15
N ALA A 803 -29.61 5.73 12.33
CA ALA A 803 -30.42 5.51 13.51
C ALA A 803 -30.63 6.81 14.25
N THR A 804 -31.88 7.08 14.62
CA THR A 804 -32.28 8.32 15.28
C THR A 804 -33.04 7.99 16.53
N TRP A 805 -32.77 8.72 17.61
CA TRP A 805 -33.54 8.69 18.85
C TRP A 805 -33.81 10.11 19.31
N GLU A 806 -35.08 10.45 19.52
CA GLU A 806 -35.52 11.80 19.81
C GLU A 806 -36.51 11.81 20.97
N VAL A 807 -36.42 12.87 21.77
CA VAL A 807 -37.37 13.21 22.82
C VAL A 807 -37.84 14.63 22.58
N HIS A 808 -39.14 14.85 22.67
CA HIS A 808 -39.77 16.11 22.35
C HIS A 808 -40.67 16.58 23.48
N HIS A 809 -40.69 17.91 23.71
CA HIS A 809 -41.50 18.58 24.72
C HIS A 809 -42.25 19.77 24.12
N ARG A 810 -43.57 19.79 24.29
CA ARG A 810 -44.45 20.88 23.81
C ARG A 810 -44.67 21.93 24.90
N THR A 811 -44.45 23.21 24.58
CA THR A 811 -44.65 24.32 25.53
C THR A 811 -46.09 24.46 26.02
N GLN A 812 -47.04 24.15 25.14
CA GLN A 812 -48.47 24.20 25.43
C GLN A 812 -49.15 23.02 24.76
N TRP A 813 -49.94 22.28 25.53
CA TRP A 813 -50.80 21.21 25.02
C TRP A 813 -52.03 21.12 25.91
N HIS A 814 -53.20 21.25 25.29
CA HIS A 814 -54.51 21.20 25.90
C HIS A 814 -55.37 20.20 25.14
N ARG A 815 -56.42 19.70 25.79
CA ARG A 815 -57.36 18.76 25.16
C ARG A 815 -57.99 19.38 23.89
N TRP A 816 -57.96 18.64 22.80
CA TRP A 816 -58.47 19.03 21.47
C TRP A 816 -59.23 17.86 20.83
N GLY A 817 -60.02 18.12 19.79
CA GLY A 817 -60.80 17.11 19.08
C GLY A 817 -62.31 17.34 19.13
N LEU A 818 -63.07 16.36 18.61
CA LEU A 818 -64.53 16.32 18.72
C LEU A 818 -64.95 15.75 20.08
N PRO A 819 -66.04 16.24 20.69
CA PRO A 819 -66.56 15.70 21.95
C PRO A 819 -66.81 14.19 21.87
N GLY A 820 -66.23 13.42 22.80
CA GLY A 820 -66.37 11.96 22.88
C GLY A 820 -65.52 11.17 21.88
N LEU A 821 -64.70 11.85 21.09
CA LEU A 821 -63.74 11.27 20.14
C LEU A 821 -62.32 11.83 20.36
N GLU A 822 -62.06 12.38 21.54
CA GLU A 822 -60.75 12.90 21.91
C GLU A 822 -59.70 11.77 21.94
N ASP A 823 -58.50 12.04 21.42
CA ASP A 823 -57.37 11.09 21.46
C ASP A 823 -56.97 10.86 22.92
N GLU A 824 -56.81 9.61 23.38
CA GLU A 824 -56.47 9.31 24.78
C GLU A 824 -55.13 9.94 25.18
N ASP A 825 -54.19 10.02 24.23
CA ASP A 825 -52.89 10.67 24.37
C ASP A 825 -52.90 12.18 24.05
N SER A 826 -54.07 12.80 23.83
CA SER A 826 -54.21 14.26 23.60
C SER A 826 -53.69 15.16 24.74
N LEU A 827 -53.27 14.55 25.86
CA LEU A 827 -52.66 15.22 27.00
C LEU A 827 -51.14 15.02 27.09
N ALA A 828 -50.54 14.14 26.27
CA ALA A 828 -49.11 13.89 26.29
C ALA A 828 -48.33 15.11 25.80
N ARG A 829 -47.65 15.79 26.74
CA ARG A 829 -46.76 16.92 26.43
C ARG A 829 -45.38 16.47 25.96
N ASP A 830 -44.98 15.27 26.40
CA ASP A 830 -43.69 14.66 26.10
C ASP A 830 -43.90 13.41 25.27
N TYR A 831 -43.13 13.27 24.21
CA TYR A 831 -43.17 12.10 23.34
C TYR A 831 -41.78 11.71 22.84
N ARG A 832 -41.66 10.48 22.36
CA ARG A 832 -40.38 9.91 21.90
C ARG A 832 -40.53 9.21 20.58
N LEU A 833 -39.52 9.36 19.75
CA LEU A 833 -39.45 8.75 18.43
C LEU A 833 -38.10 8.07 18.28
N TRP A 834 -38.07 6.92 17.64
CA TRP A 834 -36.83 6.33 17.16
C TRP A 834 -37.01 5.60 15.84
N SER A 835 -35.95 5.62 15.05
CA SER A 835 -35.91 4.95 13.76
C SER A 835 -34.57 4.27 13.53
N LEU A 836 -34.60 3.22 12.72
CA LEU A 836 -33.42 2.52 12.20
C LEU A 836 -33.65 2.26 10.71
N ALA A 837 -32.84 2.85 9.86
CA ALA A 837 -32.83 2.59 8.43
C ALA A 837 -31.52 1.91 8.03
N VAL A 838 -31.62 0.82 7.28
CA VAL A 838 -30.48 0.09 6.71
C VAL A 838 -30.73 -0.09 5.21
N SER A 839 -29.70 0.16 4.40
CA SER A 839 -29.81 -0.07 2.95
C SER A 839 -28.52 -0.64 2.36
N GLN A 840 -28.65 -1.31 1.21
CA GLN A 840 -27.55 -1.88 0.45
C GLN A 840 -27.78 -1.63 -1.04
N ASN A 841 -26.72 -1.24 -1.75
CA ASN A 841 -26.75 -0.90 -3.16
C ASN A 841 -25.85 -1.83 -3.97
N PHE A 842 -26.39 -2.38 -5.05
CA PHE A 842 -25.74 -3.31 -5.96
C PHE A 842 -25.64 -2.69 -7.35
N SER A 843 -24.42 -2.57 -7.86
CA SER A 843 -24.19 -2.25 -9.27
C SER A 843 -24.26 -3.53 -10.09
N LEU A 844 -25.10 -3.56 -11.12
CA LEU A 844 -25.19 -4.66 -12.09
C LEU A 844 -24.34 -4.31 -13.33
N THR A 845 -24.58 -4.99 -14.45
CA THR A 845 -23.90 -4.71 -15.72
C THR A 845 -24.34 -3.38 -16.33
N GLY A 846 -23.37 -2.60 -16.81
CA GLY A 846 -23.64 -1.32 -17.50
C GLY A 846 -24.07 -0.22 -16.53
N THR A 847 -25.22 0.41 -16.81
CA THR A 847 -25.79 1.51 -16.02
C THR A 847 -26.86 1.06 -15.03
N GLN A 848 -27.10 -0.25 -14.94
CA GLN A 848 -28.15 -0.84 -14.11
C GLN A 848 -27.75 -0.91 -12.65
N LYS A 849 -28.66 -0.54 -11.74
CA LYS A 849 -28.46 -0.63 -10.29
C LYS A 849 -29.70 -1.16 -9.60
N VAL A 850 -29.48 -1.98 -8.57
CA VAL A 850 -30.51 -2.45 -7.65
C VAL A 850 -30.16 -1.97 -6.25
N ALA A 851 -31.17 -1.57 -5.48
CA ALA A 851 -30.97 -1.22 -4.10
C ALA A 851 -32.11 -1.73 -3.22
N LEU A 852 -31.74 -2.19 -2.04
CA LEU A 852 -32.62 -2.77 -1.03
C LEU A 852 -32.52 -1.93 0.24
N GLY A 853 -33.66 -1.63 0.86
CA GLY A 853 -33.74 -0.87 2.08
C GLY A 853 -34.77 -1.44 3.03
N LEU A 854 -34.49 -1.32 4.33
CA LEU A 854 -35.41 -1.62 5.41
C LEU A 854 -35.36 -0.49 6.42
N THR A 855 -36.52 0.08 6.72
CA THR A 855 -36.68 1.06 7.80
C THR A 855 -37.56 0.47 8.89
N TRP A 856 -37.16 0.62 10.14
CA TRP A 856 -37.96 0.38 11.33
C TRP A 856 -38.25 1.71 12.02
N LEU A 857 -39.50 1.92 12.41
CA LEU A 857 -40.00 3.13 13.07
C LEU A 857 -40.79 2.70 14.30
N ASP A 858 -40.57 3.32 15.44
CA ASP A 858 -41.34 3.09 16.67
C ASP A 858 -41.25 4.32 17.59
N GLY A 859 -42.12 4.40 18.60
CA GLY A 859 -42.19 5.55 19.49
C GLY A 859 -43.14 5.34 20.66
N GLU A 860 -43.20 6.36 21.53
CA GLU A 860 -43.96 6.35 22.78
C GLU A 860 -44.74 7.65 22.98
N ARG A 861 -45.95 7.53 23.54
CA ARG A 861 -46.86 8.65 23.89
C ARG A 861 -47.17 9.55 22.69
N LEU A 862 -47.59 8.91 21.59
CA LEU A 862 -47.79 9.56 20.31
C LEU A 862 -49.28 9.84 20.08
N ASP A 863 -49.64 11.12 19.96
CA ASP A 863 -50.97 11.52 19.52
C ASP A 863 -51.01 11.76 18.00
N ARG A 864 -52.18 12.11 17.47
CA ARG A 864 -52.38 12.49 16.06
C ARG A 864 -51.27 13.36 15.45
N PHE A 865 -50.65 14.26 16.21
CA PHE A 865 -49.67 15.21 15.69
C PHE A 865 -48.21 14.79 15.98
N SER A 866 -47.96 13.83 16.86
CA SER A 866 -46.61 13.23 17.04
C SER A 866 -46.42 11.88 16.36
N ARG A 867 -47.51 11.19 15.96
CA ARG A 867 -47.43 9.95 15.17
C ARG A 867 -46.71 10.15 13.83
N TYR A 868 -46.01 9.11 13.40
CA TYR A 868 -45.36 9.08 12.09
C TYR A 868 -46.39 9.20 10.96
N GLN A 869 -45.98 9.81 9.85
CA GLN A 869 -46.74 9.87 8.61
C GLN A 869 -45.84 9.48 7.45
N PHE A 870 -46.40 8.90 6.40
CA PHE A 870 -45.62 8.65 5.19
C PHE A 870 -45.23 9.97 4.51
N THR A 871 -43.97 10.05 4.09
CA THR A 871 -43.38 11.22 3.43
C THR A 871 -43.00 10.90 1.99
N TRP A 872 -42.56 11.90 1.23
CA TRP A 872 -42.01 11.68 -0.12
C TRP A 872 -40.53 11.27 -0.09
N MET A 873 -39.76 11.70 0.92
CA MET A 873 -38.33 11.42 1.10
C MET A 873 -38.01 11.23 2.59
N GLY A 874 -36.88 10.61 2.90
CA GLY A 874 -36.47 10.29 4.27
C GLY A 874 -36.95 8.91 4.72
N PRO A 875 -36.66 8.52 5.97
CA PRO A 875 -36.90 7.15 6.48
C PRO A 875 -38.38 6.71 6.40
N GLN A 876 -39.32 7.65 6.40
CA GLN A 876 -40.76 7.43 6.31
C GLN A 876 -41.29 7.42 4.87
N SER A 877 -40.41 7.43 3.85
CA SER A 877 -40.80 7.54 2.45
C SER A 877 -41.62 6.33 1.98
N LEU A 878 -42.82 6.61 1.45
CA LEU A 878 -43.68 5.60 0.80
C LEU A 878 -44.36 6.19 -0.44
N ALA A 879 -44.08 5.59 -1.61
CA ALA A 879 -44.46 6.11 -2.92
C ALA A 879 -45.98 6.25 -3.06
N GLY A 880 -46.43 7.47 -3.32
CA GLY A 880 -47.86 7.81 -3.48
C GLY A 880 -48.62 8.05 -2.16
N PHE A 881 -47.98 7.93 -1.00
CA PHE A 881 -48.59 8.12 0.32
C PHE A 881 -48.19 9.41 1.04
N SER A 882 -47.27 10.21 0.49
CA SER A 882 -46.96 11.55 1.03
C SER A 882 -48.23 12.39 1.12
N GLY A 883 -48.43 13.06 2.26
CA GLY A 883 -49.61 13.88 2.54
C GLY A 883 -50.95 13.13 2.54
N SER A 884 -50.93 11.79 2.53
CA SER A 884 -52.14 10.97 2.58
C SER A 884 -52.90 11.11 3.89
N GLY A 885 -52.20 11.40 4.99
CA GLY A 885 -52.73 11.45 6.36
C GLY A 885 -52.76 10.08 7.07
N VAL A 886 -52.18 9.03 6.47
CA VAL A 886 -51.99 7.74 7.15
C VAL A 886 -50.98 7.91 8.27
N ARG A 887 -51.37 7.53 9.49
CA ARG A 887 -50.58 7.68 10.71
C ARG A 887 -50.28 6.34 11.35
N PHE A 888 -49.13 6.25 12.01
CA PHE A 888 -48.75 5.07 12.76
C PHE A 888 -47.78 5.39 13.88
N GLU A 889 -47.76 4.54 14.90
CA GLU A 889 -46.85 4.62 16.04
C GLU A 889 -45.60 3.78 15.82
N ARG A 890 -45.78 2.62 15.17
CA ARG A 890 -44.70 1.70 14.86
C ARG A 890 -44.90 0.98 13.54
N GLY A 891 -43.81 0.55 12.94
CA GLY A 891 -43.86 -0.31 11.77
C GLY A 891 -42.55 -0.43 11.03
N SER A 892 -42.62 -1.10 9.90
CA SER A 892 -41.49 -1.31 9.00
C SER A 892 -41.82 -0.95 7.57
N ILE A 893 -40.85 -0.38 6.86
CA ILE A 893 -40.94 -0.07 5.43
C ILE A 893 -39.83 -0.80 4.71
N GLY A 894 -40.19 -1.73 3.83
CA GLY A 894 -39.27 -2.36 2.88
C GLY A 894 -39.26 -1.60 1.56
N THR A 895 -38.06 -1.30 1.06
CA THR A 895 -37.86 -0.58 -0.21
C THR A 895 -37.03 -1.41 -1.18
N PHE A 896 -37.53 -1.56 -2.39
CA PHE A 896 -36.80 -2.05 -3.55
C PHE A 896 -36.74 -0.93 -4.60
N SER A 897 -35.57 -0.69 -5.18
CA SER A 897 -35.45 0.21 -6.33
C SER A 897 -34.52 -0.35 -7.39
N TYR A 898 -34.89 -0.12 -8.64
CA TYR A 898 -34.13 -0.50 -9.82
C TYR A 898 -33.99 0.71 -10.74
N THR A 899 -32.76 1.07 -11.12
CA THR A 899 -32.49 2.18 -12.03
C THR A 899 -31.64 1.74 -13.20
N PHE A 900 -31.86 2.35 -14.36
CA PHE A 900 -31.13 2.06 -15.60
C PHE A 900 -31.22 3.24 -16.57
N ASN A 901 -30.33 3.27 -17.56
CA ASN A 901 -30.41 4.22 -18.66
C ASN A 901 -30.98 3.56 -19.92
N LEU A 902 -31.90 4.27 -20.57
CA LEU A 902 -32.46 3.90 -21.85
C LEU A 902 -31.77 4.72 -22.95
N ALA A 903 -31.05 4.02 -23.84
CA ALA A 903 -30.33 4.58 -24.98
C ALA A 903 -29.38 5.75 -24.64
N ASP A 904 -28.86 5.81 -23.41
CA ASP A 904 -28.02 6.91 -22.88
C ASP A 904 -28.64 8.32 -22.93
N VAL A 905 -29.96 8.41 -23.15
CA VAL A 905 -30.71 9.69 -23.26
C VAL A 905 -31.68 9.89 -22.08
N VAL A 906 -32.27 8.81 -21.56
CA VAL A 906 -33.25 8.87 -20.47
C VAL A 906 -32.82 7.97 -19.32
N HIS A 907 -32.79 8.52 -18.11
CA HIS A 907 -32.56 7.76 -16.88
C HIS A 907 -33.91 7.38 -16.31
N LEU A 908 -34.13 6.09 -16.08
CA LEU A 908 -35.37 5.56 -15.55
C LEU A 908 -35.11 4.89 -14.20
N GLY A 909 -36.03 5.11 -13.27
CA GLY A 909 -36.05 4.46 -11.97
C GLY A 909 -37.43 3.90 -11.68
N LEU A 910 -37.47 2.66 -11.20
CA LEU A 910 -38.64 2.00 -10.64
C LEU A 910 -38.38 1.81 -9.15
N SER A 911 -39.37 2.11 -8.31
CA SER A 911 -39.35 1.72 -6.91
C SER A 911 -40.65 1.01 -6.51
N VAL A 912 -40.52 0.03 -5.62
CA VAL A 912 -41.63 -0.63 -4.96
C VAL A 912 -41.35 -0.57 -3.48
N GLN A 913 -42.30 -0.03 -2.73
CA GLN A 913 -42.19 0.12 -1.29
C GLN A 913 -43.40 -0.52 -0.62
N ARG A 914 -43.15 -1.29 0.44
CA ARG A 914 -44.20 -1.91 1.24
C ARG A 914 -44.01 -1.54 2.70
N ALA A 915 -45.04 -0.96 3.28
CA ALA A 915 -45.10 -0.62 4.68
C ALA A 915 -46.07 -1.56 5.40
N ARG A 916 -45.67 -2.02 6.58
CA ARG A 916 -46.53 -2.70 7.53
C ARG A 916 -46.45 -1.94 8.84
N VAL A 917 -47.55 -1.31 9.25
CA VAL A 917 -47.58 -0.31 10.32
C VAL A 917 -48.75 -0.53 11.26
N GLN A 918 -48.66 0.00 12.48
CA GLN A 918 -49.70 -0.11 13.50
C GLN A 918 -50.08 1.29 13.99
N ILE A 919 -51.37 1.62 13.93
CA ILE A 919 -51.89 2.96 14.31
C ILE A 919 -51.73 3.21 15.81
N ASP A 920 -52.07 2.22 16.62
CA ASP A 920 -52.04 2.25 18.08
C ASP A 920 -51.27 1.01 18.57
N ARG A 921 -50.19 1.25 19.31
CA ARG A 921 -49.29 0.21 19.81
C ARG A 921 -49.96 -0.77 20.78
N LEU A 922 -50.97 -0.35 21.53
CA LEU A 922 -51.61 -1.15 22.57
C LEU A 922 -52.75 -2.01 22.03
N GLN A 923 -53.56 -1.50 21.10
CA GLN A 923 -54.79 -2.18 20.66
C GLN A 923 -55.09 -2.08 19.16
N GLY A 924 -54.27 -1.41 18.34
CA GLY A 924 -54.54 -1.21 16.91
C GLY A 924 -54.21 -2.43 16.03
N PRO A 925 -54.98 -2.71 14.96
CA PRO A 925 -54.60 -3.72 13.97
C PRO A 925 -53.38 -3.25 13.17
N TRP A 926 -52.58 -4.21 12.72
CA TRP A 926 -51.56 -3.96 11.69
C TRP A 926 -52.23 -3.64 10.35
N GLN A 927 -51.67 -2.68 9.63
CA GLN A 927 -52.11 -2.25 8.31
C GLN A 927 -50.96 -2.39 7.30
N ASP A 928 -51.31 -2.86 6.12
CA ASP A 928 -50.42 -2.99 4.97
C ASP A 928 -50.69 -1.87 3.95
N HIS A 929 -49.60 -1.26 3.48
CA HIS A 929 -49.63 -0.24 2.43
C HIS A 929 -48.52 -0.53 1.42
N THR A 930 -48.82 -0.43 0.12
CA THR A 930 -47.85 -0.66 -0.95
C THR A 930 -47.90 0.48 -1.96
N GLY A 931 -46.75 1.08 -2.20
CA GLY A 931 -46.53 2.16 -3.14
C GLY A 931 -45.62 1.74 -4.29
N VAL A 932 -45.87 2.26 -5.48
CA VAL A 932 -44.98 2.12 -6.64
C VAL A 932 -44.56 3.50 -7.11
N GLY A 933 -43.25 3.68 -7.32
CA GLY A 933 -42.67 4.92 -7.82
C GLY A 933 -42.05 4.74 -9.20
N LEU A 934 -42.18 5.76 -10.04
CA LEU A 934 -41.46 5.89 -11.28
C LEU A 934 -40.73 7.23 -11.30
N LEU A 935 -39.45 7.19 -11.65
CA LEU A 935 -38.59 8.35 -11.85
C LEU A 935 -38.13 8.34 -13.31
N ALA A 936 -38.21 9.49 -13.96
CA ALA A 936 -37.59 9.74 -15.25
C ALA A 936 -36.74 10.99 -15.15
N ALA A 937 -35.54 10.96 -15.72
CA ALA A 937 -34.72 12.15 -15.89
C ALA A 937 -34.15 12.24 -17.30
N VAL A 938 -33.94 13.47 -17.78
CA VAL A 938 -33.42 13.77 -19.11
C VAL A 938 -32.64 15.08 -19.09
N GLY A 939 -31.58 15.16 -19.90
CA GLY A 939 -30.89 16.42 -20.19
C GLY A 939 -31.70 17.29 -21.15
N GLY A 940 -32.13 18.46 -20.68
CA GLY A 940 -32.90 19.44 -21.44
C GLY A 940 -32.02 20.47 -22.17
N PRO A 941 -32.64 21.37 -22.95
CA PRO A 941 -31.93 22.47 -23.62
C PRO A 941 -31.34 23.47 -22.61
N ALA A 942 -30.41 24.32 -23.06
CA ALA A 942 -29.86 25.44 -22.28
C ALA A 942 -29.33 25.05 -20.87
N HIS A 943 -28.61 23.92 -20.78
CA HIS A 943 -27.95 23.45 -19.56
C HIS A 943 -28.93 23.10 -18.43
N THR A 944 -30.08 22.53 -18.81
CA THR A 944 -31.12 22.10 -17.85
C THR A 944 -31.10 20.59 -17.63
N TYR A 945 -31.43 20.17 -16.41
CA TYR A 945 -31.68 18.78 -16.05
C TYR A 945 -33.12 18.64 -15.57
N ILE A 946 -33.92 17.85 -16.28
CA ILE A 946 -35.34 17.71 -16.02
C ILE A 946 -35.56 16.36 -15.34
N THR A 947 -36.22 16.37 -14.19
CA THR A 947 -36.63 15.16 -13.47
C THR A 947 -38.14 15.15 -13.28
N ALA A 948 -38.80 14.06 -13.61
CA ALA A 948 -40.20 13.81 -13.32
C ALA A 948 -40.30 12.56 -12.45
N SER A 949 -40.97 12.63 -11.30
CA SER A 949 -41.31 11.47 -10.50
C SER A 949 -42.81 11.39 -10.27
N ILE A 950 -43.32 10.16 -10.24
CA ILE A 950 -44.69 9.85 -9.87
C ILE A 950 -44.68 8.68 -8.88
N GLY A 951 -45.33 8.88 -7.73
CA GLY A 951 -45.65 7.83 -6.78
C GLY A 951 -47.14 7.49 -6.86
N TYR A 952 -47.47 6.20 -6.81
CA TYR A 952 -48.83 5.70 -6.87
C TYR A 952 -49.11 4.74 -5.71
N ALA A 953 -50.17 5.02 -4.95
CA ALA A 953 -50.64 4.18 -3.86
C ALA A 953 -51.37 2.94 -4.41
N LEU A 954 -50.62 1.86 -4.68
CA LEU A 954 -51.13 0.63 -5.30
C LEU A 954 -52.13 -0.11 -4.40
N HIS A 955 -51.80 -0.24 -3.11
CA HIS A 955 -52.62 -0.96 -2.14
C HIS A 955 -52.56 -0.27 -0.77
N SER A 956 -53.68 -0.23 -0.06
CA SER A 956 -53.82 0.33 1.28
C SER A 956 -55.00 -0.33 1.98
N ASP A 957 -54.83 -0.72 3.24
CA ASP A 957 -55.94 -1.16 4.10
C ASP A 957 -56.91 -0.04 4.47
N ILE A 958 -56.55 1.22 4.20
CA ILE A 958 -57.48 2.37 4.20
C ILE A 958 -57.94 2.61 2.75
N PRO A 959 -59.17 2.21 2.37
CA PRO A 959 -59.61 2.23 0.97
C PRO A 959 -59.59 3.62 0.34
N ALA A 960 -59.89 4.67 1.12
CA ALA A 960 -59.88 6.06 0.66
C ALA A 960 -58.49 6.60 0.22
N VAL A 961 -57.41 5.89 0.57
CA VAL A 961 -56.03 6.28 0.20
C VAL A 961 -55.57 5.56 -1.06
N LYS A 962 -56.20 4.45 -1.44
CA LYS A 962 -55.83 3.69 -2.63
C LYS A 962 -55.97 4.54 -3.89
N GLY A 963 -54.96 4.51 -4.74
CA GLY A 963 -54.93 5.24 -6.01
C GLY A 963 -54.48 6.71 -5.91
N GLN A 964 -54.13 7.19 -4.72
CA GLN A 964 -53.50 8.50 -4.55
C GLN A 964 -52.18 8.59 -5.33
N ARG A 965 -51.87 9.81 -5.76
CA ARG A 965 -50.73 10.13 -6.61
C ARG A 965 -49.94 11.27 -6.01
N VAL A 966 -48.63 11.13 -6.03
CA VAL A 966 -47.70 12.22 -5.73
C VAL A 966 -46.88 12.45 -6.99
N VAL A 967 -46.88 13.66 -7.52
CA VAL A 967 -46.18 13.99 -8.76
C VAL A 967 -45.22 15.13 -8.50
N PHE A 968 -43.96 14.96 -8.92
CA PHE A 968 -42.96 16.01 -8.83
C PHE A 968 -42.25 16.18 -10.17
N LEU A 969 -42.45 17.33 -10.81
CA LEU A 969 -41.66 17.76 -11.95
C LEU A 969 -40.68 18.84 -11.50
N ARG A 970 -39.40 18.67 -11.81
CA ARG A 970 -38.33 19.65 -11.52
C ARG A 970 -37.47 19.89 -12.74
N ILE A 971 -37.05 21.13 -12.90
CA ILE A 971 -36.10 21.61 -13.88
C ILE A 971 -35.00 22.31 -13.08
N TRP A 972 -33.81 21.75 -13.15
CA TRP A 972 -32.62 22.32 -12.54
C TRP A 972 -31.82 23.05 -13.61
N LYS A 973 -31.37 24.26 -13.32
CA LYS A 973 -30.52 25.05 -14.21
C LYS A 973 -29.32 25.58 -13.43
N LEU A 974 -28.13 25.24 -13.91
CA LEU A 974 -26.88 25.66 -13.30
C LEU A 974 -26.34 26.90 -14.02
N PHE A 975 -25.91 27.90 -13.24
CA PHE A 975 -25.49 29.22 -13.74
C PHE A 975 -23.98 29.45 -13.62
#